data_AF-A0A9P1I6N6-F1
#
_entry.id   AF-A0A9P1I6N6-F1
#
_cell.length_a   1.000
_cell.length_b   1.000
_cell.length_c   1.000
_cell.angle_alpha   90.00
_cell.angle_beta   90.00
_cell.angle_gamma   90.00
#
_symmetry.space_group_name_H-M   'P 1'
#
loop_
_entity.id
_entity.type
_entity.pdbx_description
1 polymer ?
#
loop_
_entity_poly.entity_id
_entity_poly.type
_entity_poly.pdbx_seq_one_letter_code
_entity_poly.pdbx_strand_id
1 'polypeptide(L)'
;MYFRRFLGTALRWPIRDVRVSEKTKELEQFWAKPLSQDFLSKKQQIGSKNEKQKKYILSMFPYPSGRLHIGHMRVYTISDATARYYRLNGFEVIHPIGWDSFGLPAENAARNQGVDSREWTLKNIETMREQLQKTQIQFDWDREISTCEPEFFRWTQWIFCKLYEKGLVKRVTAEVNWDPVDKTVLAAEQIDSEGKSWRSGAVAEKMKLRQWMIETPKYAKKLQEGLRKLAPQWGEVADIQANWIGKCDVWRFLFPLRDQENGKVLDEKIDIRIKDIFQISNAEFLIVNKNHSLVADKNFETPYISPIQVLNGVTGRYMPIIVVDENYKNEIEMFKDSRIGDFEKDKDLCEKFSIKPSGRVLKLNKNDIVELAAFGGYGGYETSRTLSDWVVSRQRAWGTPIPMIMREDGSAIAVEEKKLPVLGSQRGQTTDAGIFDTDTLDTFFDSAWYYLRYLDPKNGNELISPAAAQKMPVDVYVGGIEHAAVHMFFARFIAYFLNDLKILPENEPFIDLIPQGIVRGKTFIEKSTGKYLRAEEINENEMDQVETIYEKMSKSKNNGVDLAAILESDGVDMTRLRLLEAAAPRAPINWGESDLKGIKKLLDRIATITSEMVANQGKPFKSDKKIEEEIKEAYNFFVRNIGMCLEVLHLHNTALMRIQGFTNALKKIDAIYLANSPEGRNAVQSLIIMLQVFCPNIAAELWAGMCPEQGLVSQQSWPLVDFDAKIEFLLIVDGVSCGRPSLDRRNIEGFENDEIWRMAKENEHSEFLRLLEENGVTIEKKTVTSRNGFHVTLSLNLAGNKEENRKIIGNILDTLQAERRKKEKKIKKKKIASV
;
A
#
# COMPACT_ATOMS: atom_id res chain seq x y z
N MET A 1 -51.43 13.14 2.10
CA MET A 1 -50.73 12.97 3.39
C MET A 1 -49.81 11.77 3.29
N TYR A 2 -48.51 11.96 3.03
CA TYR A 2 -47.53 10.88 3.14
C TYR A 2 -47.32 10.60 4.63
N PHE A 3 -47.72 9.42 5.11
CA PHE A 3 -47.31 8.93 6.43
C PHE A 3 -45.78 8.89 6.44
N ARG A 4 -45.11 9.85 7.10
CA ARG A 4 -43.68 9.75 7.37
C ARG A 4 -43.50 8.53 8.29
N ARG A 5 -42.91 7.46 7.75
CA ARG A 5 -42.52 6.29 8.55
C ARG A 5 -41.38 6.74 9.46
N PHE A 6 -41.65 6.89 10.75
CA PHE A 6 -40.61 7.10 11.75
C PHE A 6 -39.69 5.87 11.80
N LEU A 7 -38.40 6.10 12.06
CA LEU A 7 -37.47 5.01 12.34
C LEU A 7 -37.88 4.29 13.63
N GLY A 8 -37.89 2.96 13.58
CA GLY A 8 -37.97 2.16 14.80
C GLY A 8 -36.62 2.13 15.52
N THR A 9 -36.64 1.83 16.82
CA THR A 9 -35.47 1.65 17.67
C THR A 9 -35.49 0.24 18.28
N ALA A 10 -34.32 -0.33 18.55
CA ALA A 10 -34.23 -1.58 19.31
C ALA A 10 -34.55 -1.35 20.79
N LEU A 11 -34.11 -0.22 21.33
CA LEU A 11 -34.31 0.16 22.72
C LEU A 11 -35.48 1.12 22.87
N ARG A 12 -36.01 1.23 24.11
CA ARG A 12 -37.05 2.19 24.45
C ARG A 12 -36.42 3.51 24.92
N TRP A 13 -36.67 4.58 24.18
CA TRP A 13 -36.17 5.92 24.47
C TRP A 13 -37.21 6.77 25.24
N PRO A 14 -36.78 7.65 26.17
CA PRO A 14 -35.43 7.76 26.72
C PRO A 14 -35.04 6.51 27.54
N ILE A 15 -33.77 6.12 27.48
CA ILE A 15 -33.24 4.93 28.15
C ILE A 15 -33.06 5.23 29.65
N ARG A 16 -33.64 4.37 30.50
CA ARG A 16 -33.56 4.49 31.97
C ARG A 16 -32.26 3.95 32.57
N ASP A 17 -31.77 2.81 32.09
CA ASP A 17 -30.48 2.22 32.49
C ASP A 17 -29.57 2.17 31.25
N VAL A 18 -28.64 3.13 31.18
CA VAL A 18 -27.88 3.40 29.96
C VAL A 18 -26.64 2.51 29.91
N ARG A 19 -26.82 1.29 29.39
CA ARG A 19 -25.73 0.33 29.12
C ARG A 19 -25.78 -0.20 27.70
N VAL A 20 -25.74 0.71 26.72
CA VAL A 20 -25.74 0.32 25.30
C VAL A 20 -24.53 -0.55 24.94
N SER A 21 -23.43 -0.39 25.66
CA SER A 21 -22.21 -1.17 25.48
C SER A 21 -22.38 -2.66 25.85
N GLU A 22 -23.42 -3.01 26.59
CA GLU A 22 -23.81 -4.39 26.95
C GLU A 22 -24.91 -4.95 26.01
N LYS A 23 -25.43 -4.13 25.09
CA LYS A 23 -26.55 -4.45 24.18
C LYS A 23 -26.12 -4.58 22.72
N THR A 24 -24.82 -4.57 22.43
CA THR A 24 -24.26 -4.53 21.06
C THR A 24 -24.89 -5.56 20.12
N LYS A 25 -25.02 -6.81 20.53
CA LYS A 25 -25.66 -7.87 19.72
C LYS A 25 -27.11 -7.58 19.35
N GLU A 26 -27.91 -7.13 20.31
CA GLU A 26 -29.33 -6.80 20.10
C GLU A 26 -29.46 -5.65 19.08
N LEU A 27 -28.61 -4.63 19.23
CA LEU A 27 -28.55 -3.50 18.30
C LEU A 27 -28.10 -3.95 16.90
N GLU A 28 -27.06 -4.77 16.81
CA GLU A 28 -26.54 -5.28 15.55
C GLU A 28 -27.56 -6.12 14.79
N GLN A 29 -28.31 -6.98 15.48
CA GLN A 29 -29.39 -7.77 14.86
C GLN A 29 -30.50 -6.87 14.31
N PHE A 30 -30.87 -5.82 15.05
CA PHE A 30 -31.89 -4.88 14.62
C PHE A 30 -31.44 -4.02 13.42
N TRP A 31 -30.22 -3.49 13.46
CA TRP A 31 -29.73 -2.50 12.50
C TRP A 31 -29.04 -3.08 11.27
N ALA A 32 -28.61 -4.35 11.29
CA ALA A 32 -27.92 -4.99 10.17
C ALA A 32 -28.66 -4.85 8.84
N LYS A 33 -29.96 -5.19 8.84
CA LYS A 33 -30.78 -5.18 7.61
C LYS A 33 -31.08 -3.74 7.12
N PRO A 34 -31.58 -2.81 7.95
CA PRO A 34 -31.77 -1.42 7.52
C PRO A 34 -30.52 -0.75 6.94
N LEU A 35 -29.36 -0.90 7.61
CA LEU A 35 -28.11 -0.27 7.17
C LEU A 35 -27.57 -0.91 5.89
N SER A 36 -27.68 -2.24 5.75
CA SER A 36 -27.29 -2.95 4.53
C SER A 36 -28.17 -2.56 3.34
N GLN A 37 -29.50 -2.48 3.52
CA GLN A 37 -30.43 -2.07 2.47
C GLN A 37 -30.21 -0.62 2.03
N ASP A 38 -29.95 0.29 2.96
CA ASP A 38 -29.60 1.67 2.64
C ASP A 38 -28.34 1.74 1.75
N PHE A 39 -27.28 1.01 2.12
CA PHE A 39 -26.05 0.92 1.33
C PHE A 39 -26.30 0.40 -0.08
N LEU A 40 -27.04 -0.71 -0.23
CA LEU A 40 -27.36 -1.29 -1.53
C LEU A 40 -28.24 -0.35 -2.38
N SER A 41 -29.19 0.36 -1.78
CA SER A 41 -30.08 1.28 -2.49
C SER A 41 -29.33 2.49 -3.06
N LYS A 42 -28.42 3.09 -2.28
CA LYS A 42 -27.58 4.22 -2.73
C LYS A 42 -26.72 3.83 -3.92
N LYS A 43 -26.21 2.61 -3.93
CA LYS A 43 -25.40 2.09 -5.03
C LYS A 43 -26.17 2.03 -6.35
N GLN A 44 -27.44 1.64 -6.32
CA GLN A 44 -28.27 1.55 -7.52
C GLN A 44 -28.65 2.94 -8.09
N GLN A 45 -28.74 3.97 -7.25
CA GLN A 45 -29.11 5.33 -7.66
C GLN A 45 -27.97 6.09 -8.38
N ILE A 46 -26.72 5.65 -8.22
CA ILE A 46 -25.53 6.32 -8.79
C ILE A 46 -25.48 6.24 -10.32
N GLY A 47 -26.20 5.30 -10.94
CA GLY A 47 -26.28 5.11 -12.40
C GLY A 47 -26.97 6.25 -13.19
N SER A 48 -27.50 7.28 -12.53
CA SER A 48 -28.18 8.40 -13.19
C SER A 48 -27.64 9.76 -12.75
N LYS A 49 -26.90 10.43 -13.67
CA LYS A 49 -26.66 11.90 -13.71
C LYS A 49 -26.04 12.57 -12.47
N ASN A 50 -24.86 12.18 -11.99
CA ASN A 50 -24.15 13.01 -10.99
C ASN A 50 -22.64 13.13 -11.24
N GLU A 51 -22.15 14.38 -11.28
CA GLU A 51 -20.74 14.80 -11.31
C GLU A 51 -20.05 14.62 -9.93
N LYS A 52 -20.34 13.53 -9.21
CA LYS A 52 -19.72 13.31 -7.89
C LYS A 52 -18.27 12.86 -8.04
N GLN A 53 -17.37 13.45 -7.24
CA GLN A 53 -15.98 13.00 -7.18
C GLN A 53 -15.90 11.57 -6.62
N LYS A 54 -15.06 10.74 -7.24
CA LYS A 54 -14.83 9.34 -6.82
C LYS A 54 -13.80 9.26 -5.70
N LYS A 55 -13.91 8.21 -4.87
CA LYS A 55 -12.86 7.75 -3.98
C LYS A 55 -12.72 6.23 -4.06
N TYR A 56 -11.56 5.76 -4.49
CA TYR A 56 -11.26 4.34 -4.57
C TYR A 56 -10.45 3.92 -3.34
N ILE A 57 -11.13 3.27 -2.39
CA ILE A 57 -10.55 2.76 -1.14
C ILE A 57 -10.38 1.25 -1.28
N LEU A 58 -9.16 0.75 -1.16
CA LEU A 58 -8.86 -0.66 -1.42
C LEU A 58 -8.09 -1.27 -0.25
N SER A 59 -8.64 -2.32 0.34
CA SER A 59 -7.89 -3.21 1.22
C SER A 59 -7.24 -4.34 0.43
N MET A 60 -6.05 -4.77 0.86
CA MET A 60 -5.43 -5.98 0.34
C MET A 60 -6.37 -7.19 0.54
N PHE A 61 -6.72 -7.85 -0.55
CA PHE A 61 -7.60 -9.02 -0.52
C PHE A 61 -6.95 -10.24 0.17
N PRO A 62 -7.72 -11.15 0.78
CA PRO A 62 -7.17 -12.28 1.52
C PRO A 62 -6.87 -13.48 0.61
N TYR A 63 -5.94 -14.32 1.07
CA TYR A 63 -5.78 -15.69 0.57
C TYR A 63 -6.87 -16.60 1.17
N PRO A 64 -7.65 -17.36 0.36
CA PRO A 64 -8.67 -18.28 0.84
C PRO A 64 -8.06 -19.60 1.34
N SER A 65 -7.13 -19.49 2.29
CA SER A 65 -6.40 -20.62 2.85
C SER A 65 -7.15 -21.32 4.00
N GLY A 66 -8.27 -20.76 4.49
CA GLY A 66 -9.15 -21.34 5.50
C GLY A 66 -10.16 -20.34 6.04
N ARG A 67 -10.02 -19.96 7.32
CA ARG A 67 -10.92 -19.01 8.00
C ARG A 67 -10.22 -17.67 8.24
N LEU A 68 -11.03 -16.61 8.31
CA LEU A 68 -10.56 -15.30 8.76
C LEU A 68 -10.18 -15.34 10.24
N HIS A 69 -9.22 -14.49 10.57
CA HIS A 69 -8.77 -14.23 11.93
C HIS A 69 -8.78 -12.72 12.18
N ILE A 70 -8.57 -12.30 13.41
CA ILE A 70 -8.69 -10.89 13.78
C ILE A 70 -7.71 -9.95 13.05
N GLY A 71 -6.53 -10.44 12.66
CA GLY A 71 -5.61 -9.69 11.80
C GLY A 71 -6.24 -9.22 10.47
N HIS A 72 -7.09 -10.05 9.84
CA HIS A 72 -7.85 -9.67 8.64
C HIS A 72 -8.89 -8.60 8.98
N MET A 73 -9.63 -8.80 10.07
CA MET A 73 -10.63 -7.84 10.53
C MET A 73 -10.04 -6.45 10.77
N ARG A 74 -8.78 -6.33 11.23
CA ARG A 74 -8.11 -5.04 11.40
C ARG A 74 -8.01 -4.28 10.08
N VAL A 75 -7.49 -4.93 9.03
CA VAL A 75 -7.31 -4.32 7.71
C VAL A 75 -8.65 -3.84 7.15
N TYR A 76 -9.66 -4.70 7.18
CA TYR A 76 -10.98 -4.39 6.63
C TYR A 76 -11.76 -3.36 7.46
N THR A 77 -11.55 -3.31 8.77
CA THR A 77 -12.16 -2.29 9.61
C THR A 77 -11.56 -0.91 9.33
N ILE A 78 -10.24 -0.82 9.12
CA ILE A 78 -9.58 0.43 8.73
C ILE A 78 -10.08 0.92 7.36
N SER A 79 -10.17 0.03 6.37
CA SER A 79 -10.67 0.40 5.04
C SER A 79 -12.14 0.79 5.07
N ASP A 80 -12.97 0.09 5.84
CA ASP A 80 -14.39 0.41 5.99
C ASP A 80 -14.63 1.73 6.72
N ALA A 81 -13.87 2.04 7.79
CA ALA A 81 -13.93 3.33 8.46
C ALA A 81 -13.57 4.47 7.50
N THR A 82 -12.49 4.30 6.74
CA THR A 82 -12.06 5.24 5.68
C THR A 82 -13.15 5.41 4.61
N ALA A 83 -13.72 4.30 4.13
CA ALA A 83 -14.79 4.31 3.11
C ALA A 83 -16.06 5.02 3.62
N ARG A 84 -16.48 4.76 4.86
CA ARG A 84 -17.62 5.44 5.50
C ARG A 84 -17.39 6.94 5.61
N TYR A 85 -16.20 7.37 6.05
CA TYR A 85 -15.85 8.79 6.13
C TYR A 85 -16.02 9.50 4.77
N TYR A 86 -15.47 8.93 3.70
CA TYR A 86 -15.59 9.53 2.37
C TYR A 86 -17.02 9.48 1.82
N ARG A 87 -17.81 8.42 2.09
CA ARG A 87 -19.24 8.38 1.72
C ARG A 87 -20.03 9.50 2.39
N LEU A 88 -19.77 9.74 3.69
CA LEU A 88 -20.43 10.82 4.44
C LEU A 88 -20.01 12.22 3.92
N ASN A 89 -18.82 12.34 3.34
CA ASN A 89 -18.38 13.56 2.65
C ASN A 89 -18.95 13.70 1.21
N GLY A 90 -19.84 12.80 0.78
CA GLY A 90 -20.54 12.88 -0.50
C GLY A 90 -19.82 12.26 -1.69
N PHE A 91 -18.67 11.61 -1.50
CA PHE A 91 -17.92 10.95 -2.57
C PHE A 91 -18.61 9.66 -3.05
N GLU A 92 -18.44 9.34 -4.34
CA GLU A 92 -18.72 8.00 -4.87
C GLU A 92 -17.58 7.07 -4.44
N VAL A 93 -17.82 6.25 -3.42
CA VAL A 93 -16.79 5.37 -2.87
C VAL A 93 -16.85 3.98 -3.52
N ILE A 94 -15.74 3.59 -4.14
CA ILE A 94 -15.49 2.22 -4.62
C ILE A 94 -14.71 1.51 -3.51
N HIS A 95 -15.29 0.47 -2.92
CA HIS A 95 -14.70 -0.31 -1.84
C HIS A 95 -14.92 -1.81 -2.10
N PRO A 96 -14.12 -2.42 -3.00
CA PRO A 96 -14.31 -3.78 -3.44
C PRO A 96 -13.60 -4.79 -2.52
N ILE A 97 -13.92 -6.06 -2.73
CA ILE A 97 -13.23 -7.20 -2.10
C ILE A 97 -13.22 -8.37 -3.08
N GLY A 98 -12.32 -9.33 -2.88
CA GLY A 98 -12.11 -10.49 -3.74
C GLY A 98 -11.18 -11.47 -3.07
N TRP A 99 -10.58 -12.39 -3.84
CA TRP A 99 -9.82 -13.51 -3.29
C TRP A 99 -8.54 -13.76 -4.09
N ASP A 100 -7.41 -13.79 -3.39
CA ASP A 100 -6.12 -14.24 -3.97
C ASP A 100 -6.04 -15.77 -3.88
N SER A 101 -6.66 -16.44 -4.84
CA SER A 101 -7.11 -17.82 -4.72
C SER A 101 -6.23 -18.85 -5.42
N PHE A 102 -5.22 -18.43 -6.18
CA PHE A 102 -4.16 -19.32 -6.67
C PHE A 102 -2.99 -19.49 -5.69
N GLY A 103 -2.19 -20.52 -5.93
CA GLY A 103 -0.88 -20.68 -5.32
C GLY A 103 -0.74 -21.67 -4.19
N LEU A 104 0.49 -21.69 -3.68
CA LEU A 104 0.97 -22.54 -2.61
C LEU A 104 0.06 -22.57 -1.35
N PRO A 105 -0.58 -21.46 -0.88
CA PRO A 105 -1.33 -21.52 0.38
C PRO A 105 -2.56 -22.43 0.27
N ALA A 106 -3.29 -22.31 -0.84
CA ALA A 106 -4.46 -23.12 -1.13
C ALA A 106 -4.06 -24.57 -1.45
N GLU A 107 -3.03 -24.76 -2.29
CA GLU A 107 -2.56 -26.08 -2.70
C GLU A 107 -2.01 -26.91 -1.53
N ASN A 108 -1.19 -26.32 -0.65
CA ASN A 108 -0.65 -27.02 0.52
C ASN A 108 -1.76 -27.41 1.50
N ALA A 109 -2.72 -26.51 1.71
CA ALA A 109 -3.84 -26.78 2.60
C ALA A 109 -4.76 -27.89 2.04
N ALA A 110 -5.05 -27.87 0.74
CA ALA A 110 -5.82 -28.91 0.06
C ALA A 110 -5.11 -30.27 0.11
N ARG A 111 -3.81 -30.31 -0.21
CA ARG A 111 -2.97 -31.51 -0.15
C ARG A 111 -2.93 -32.12 1.24
N ASN A 112 -2.78 -31.32 2.29
CA ASN A 112 -2.77 -31.81 3.68
C ASN A 112 -4.12 -32.41 4.12
N GLN A 113 -5.21 -32.04 3.46
CA GLN A 113 -6.57 -32.53 3.73
C GLN A 113 -7.00 -33.63 2.75
N GLY A 114 -6.17 -33.97 1.75
CA GLY A 114 -6.48 -34.99 0.74
C GLY A 114 -7.61 -34.60 -0.21
N VAL A 115 -7.84 -33.31 -0.44
CA VAL A 115 -8.90 -32.78 -1.30
C VAL A 115 -8.36 -32.03 -2.52
N ASP A 116 -9.18 -31.86 -3.54
CA ASP A 116 -8.84 -31.06 -4.72
C ASP A 116 -8.60 -29.58 -4.36
N SER A 117 -7.62 -28.95 -5.01
CA SER A 117 -7.23 -27.57 -4.72
C SER A 117 -8.32 -26.56 -5.09
N ARG A 118 -9.08 -26.81 -6.18
CA ARG A 118 -10.21 -25.96 -6.56
C ARG A 118 -11.34 -26.10 -5.56
N GLU A 119 -11.72 -27.32 -5.23
CA GLU A 119 -12.79 -27.60 -4.26
C GLU A 119 -12.50 -26.94 -2.91
N TRP A 120 -11.28 -27.11 -2.38
CA TRP A 120 -10.82 -26.48 -1.14
C TRP A 120 -10.88 -24.96 -1.20
N THR A 121 -10.39 -24.39 -2.29
CA THR A 121 -10.36 -22.94 -2.51
C THR A 121 -11.76 -22.35 -2.53
N LEU A 122 -12.67 -22.91 -3.33
CA LEU A 122 -14.04 -22.42 -3.45
C LEU A 122 -14.82 -22.55 -2.13
N LYS A 123 -14.62 -23.64 -1.40
CA LYS A 123 -15.21 -23.83 -0.06
C LYS A 123 -14.72 -22.78 0.94
N ASN A 124 -13.43 -22.47 0.93
CA ASN A 124 -12.88 -21.43 1.81
C ASN A 124 -13.34 -20.03 1.41
N ILE A 125 -13.44 -19.74 0.11
CA ILE A 125 -14.02 -18.50 -0.40
C ILE A 125 -15.44 -18.32 0.16
N GLU A 126 -16.30 -19.34 0.07
CA GLU A 126 -17.66 -19.27 0.64
C GLU A 126 -17.65 -19.02 2.14
N THR A 127 -16.84 -19.80 2.87
CA THR A 127 -16.71 -19.67 4.33
C THR A 127 -16.27 -18.25 4.72
N MET A 128 -15.25 -17.72 4.04
CA MET A 128 -14.72 -16.39 4.34
C MET A 128 -15.66 -15.29 3.88
N ARG A 129 -16.42 -15.49 2.79
CA ARG A 129 -17.47 -14.57 2.34
C ARG A 129 -18.55 -14.42 3.41
N GLU A 130 -19.07 -15.53 3.93
CA GLU A 130 -20.04 -15.53 5.03
C GLU A 130 -19.48 -14.84 6.27
N GLN A 131 -18.22 -15.10 6.63
CA GLN A 131 -17.56 -14.44 7.75
C GLN A 131 -17.44 -12.92 7.53
N LEU A 132 -17.03 -12.46 6.34
CA LEU A 132 -16.96 -11.03 6.00
C LEU A 132 -18.35 -10.38 6.02
N GLN A 133 -19.39 -11.05 5.52
CA GLN A 133 -20.75 -10.52 5.57
C GLN A 133 -21.24 -10.33 7.02
N LYS A 134 -20.88 -11.25 7.93
CA LYS A 134 -21.17 -11.13 9.37
C LYS A 134 -20.47 -9.94 10.03
N THR A 135 -19.36 -9.44 9.48
CA THR A 135 -18.71 -8.22 9.99
C THR A 135 -19.50 -6.94 9.68
N GLN A 136 -20.51 -7.01 8.80
CA GLN A 136 -21.31 -5.87 8.33
C GLN A 136 -20.49 -4.73 7.68
N ILE A 137 -19.26 -5.03 7.25
CA ILE A 137 -18.44 -4.13 6.44
C ILE A 137 -19.09 -3.95 5.07
N GLN A 138 -19.12 -2.69 4.59
CA GLN A 138 -19.81 -2.32 3.35
C GLN A 138 -18.87 -2.44 2.15
N PHE A 139 -18.71 -3.68 1.66
CA PHE A 139 -18.01 -4.01 0.42
C PHE A 139 -18.92 -4.02 -0.81
N ASP A 140 -18.32 -3.72 -1.96
CA ASP A 140 -18.93 -3.81 -3.28
C ASP A 140 -18.91 -5.24 -3.82
N TRP A 141 -19.79 -6.11 -3.32
CA TRP A 141 -19.84 -7.53 -3.71
C TRP A 141 -20.18 -7.79 -5.18
N ASP A 142 -20.78 -6.83 -5.90
CA ASP A 142 -20.97 -6.91 -7.36
C ASP A 142 -19.66 -6.81 -8.15
N ARG A 143 -18.57 -6.39 -7.48
CA ARG A 143 -17.21 -6.32 -8.00
C ARG A 143 -16.34 -7.49 -7.55
N GLU A 144 -16.89 -8.48 -6.86
CA GLU A 144 -16.13 -9.63 -6.37
C GLU A 144 -15.36 -10.35 -7.49
N ILE A 145 -14.09 -10.65 -7.22
CA ILE A 145 -13.21 -11.42 -8.13
C ILE A 145 -12.52 -12.55 -7.36
N SER A 146 -12.12 -13.59 -8.08
CA SER A 146 -11.28 -14.67 -7.57
C SER A 146 -10.19 -14.93 -8.60
N THR A 147 -8.91 -14.91 -8.20
CA THR A 147 -7.79 -15.02 -9.14
C THR A 147 -7.72 -16.39 -9.83
N CYS A 148 -8.26 -17.44 -9.21
CA CYS A 148 -8.34 -18.78 -9.77
C CYS A 148 -9.43 -18.99 -10.84
N GLU A 149 -10.26 -17.99 -11.13
CA GLU A 149 -11.33 -18.12 -12.12
C GLU A 149 -10.85 -17.77 -13.53
N PRO A 150 -11.24 -18.53 -14.57
CA PRO A 150 -10.81 -18.31 -15.96
C PRO A 150 -11.07 -16.90 -16.47
N GLU A 151 -12.16 -16.27 -16.06
CA GLU A 151 -12.54 -14.90 -16.42
C GLU A 151 -11.56 -13.85 -15.86
N PHE A 152 -10.83 -14.18 -14.79
CA PHE A 152 -9.76 -13.37 -14.24
C PHE A 152 -8.42 -13.72 -14.90
N PHE A 153 -7.94 -14.98 -14.77
CA PHE A 153 -6.57 -15.31 -15.14
C PHE A 153 -6.31 -15.34 -16.65
N ARG A 154 -7.37 -15.35 -17.49
CA ARG A 154 -7.24 -15.02 -18.93
C ARG A 154 -6.46 -13.73 -19.13
N TRP A 155 -6.72 -12.73 -18.30
CA TRP A 155 -6.10 -11.43 -18.39
C TRP A 155 -4.70 -11.40 -17.76
N THR A 156 -4.44 -12.21 -16.74
CA THR A 156 -3.06 -12.49 -16.29
C THR A 156 -2.22 -13.05 -17.45
N GLN A 157 -2.76 -14.05 -18.15
CA GLN A 157 -2.11 -14.65 -19.33
C GLN A 157 -1.92 -13.62 -20.45
N TRP A 158 -2.92 -12.78 -20.69
CA TRP A 158 -2.81 -11.70 -21.67
C TRP A 158 -1.67 -10.72 -21.32
N ILE A 159 -1.55 -10.28 -20.05
CA ILE A 159 -0.46 -9.41 -19.60
C ILE A 159 0.90 -10.08 -19.83
N PHE A 160 1.02 -11.38 -19.50
CA PHE A 160 2.23 -12.16 -19.76
C PHE A 160 2.58 -12.18 -21.25
N CYS A 161 1.61 -12.47 -22.13
CA CYS A 161 1.81 -12.43 -23.59
C CYS A 161 2.26 -11.04 -24.05
N LYS A 162 1.69 -9.94 -23.54
CA LYS A 162 2.12 -8.58 -23.88
C LYS A 162 3.53 -8.27 -23.41
N LEU A 163 3.93 -8.72 -22.22
CA LEU A 163 5.32 -8.58 -21.76
C LEU A 163 6.28 -9.36 -22.67
N TYR A 164 5.88 -10.56 -23.12
CA TYR A 164 6.64 -11.36 -24.08
C TYR A 164 6.76 -10.69 -25.46
N GLU A 165 5.66 -10.20 -26.03
CA GLU A 165 5.64 -9.43 -27.28
C GLU A 165 6.54 -8.18 -27.22
N LYS A 166 6.69 -7.57 -26.05
CA LYS A 166 7.58 -6.41 -25.81
C LYS A 166 9.02 -6.80 -25.44
N GLY A 167 9.37 -8.08 -25.49
CA GLY A 167 10.72 -8.59 -25.22
C GLY A 167 11.15 -8.49 -23.75
N LEU A 168 10.20 -8.32 -22.83
CA LEU A 168 10.46 -8.24 -21.38
C LEU A 168 10.45 -9.61 -20.70
N VAL A 169 9.87 -10.62 -21.34
CA VAL A 169 9.85 -12.01 -20.86
C VAL A 169 10.88 -12.82 -21.62
N LYS A 170 11.72 -13.55 -20.89
CA LYS A 170 12.74 -14.45 -21.44
C LYS A 170 12.69 -15.79 -20.74
N ARG A 171 12.99 -16.87 -21.46
CA ARG A 171 13.18 -18.20 -20.87
C ARG A 171 14.66 -18.54 -20.85
N VAL A 172 15.26 -18.51 -19.66
CA VAL A 172 16.72 -18.68 -19.49
C VAL A 172 17.00 -19.74 -18.44
N THR A 173 18.13 -20.43 -18.59
CA THR A 173 18.69 -21.26 -17.52
C THR A 173 19.30 -20.33 -16.49
N ALA A 174 18.87 -20.47 -15.24
CA ALA A 174 19.43 -19.71 -14.15
C ALA A 174 19.53 -20.58 -12.90
N GLU A 175 20.48 -20.22 -12.04
CA GLU A 175 20.47 -20.71 -10.68
C GLU A 175 19.29 -20.06 -9.95
N VAL A 176 18.37 -20.90 -9.53
CA VAL A 176 17.19 -20.51 -8.77
C VAL A 176 17.24 -21.13 -7.40
N ASN A 177 16.54 -20.48 -6.48
CA ASN A 177 16.37 -21.01 -5.15
C ASN A 177 15.25 -22.04 -5.19
N TRP A 178 15.52 -23.22 -4.66
CA TRP A 178 14.61 -24.34 -4.64
C TRP A 178 14.20 -24.66 -3.21
N ASP A 179 12.89 -24.77 -2.98
CA ASP A 179 12.36 -25.27 -1.72
C ASP A 179 12.29 -26.80 -1.80
N PRO A 180 13.11 -27.56 -1.05
CA PRO A 180 13.09 -29.02 -1.11
C PRO A 180 11.81 -29.63 -0.49
N VAL A 181 11.12 -28.89 0.38
CA VAL A 181 9.87 -29.33 1.04
C VAL A 181 8.67 -29.07 0.14
N ASP A 182 8.57 -27.83 -0.38
CA ASP A 182 7.49 -27.46 -1.30
C ASP A 182 7.75 -27.88 -2.75
N LYS A 183 8.94 -28.39 -3.07
CA LYS A 183 9.36 -28.86 -4.39
C LYS A 183 9.04 -27.84 -5.48
N THR A 184 9.47 -26.60 -5.26
CA THR A 184 9.21 -25.49 -6.19
C THR A 184 10.33 -24.48 -6.16
N VAL A 185 10.50 -23.77 -7.26
CA VAL A 185 11.30 -22.55 -7.30
C VAL A 185 10.67 -21.47 -6.42
N LEU A 186 11.54 -20.80 -5.67
CA LEU A 186 11.27 -19.60 -4.90
C LEU A 186 11.91 -18.40 -5.61
N ALA A 187 11.15 -17.31 -5.72
CA ALA A 187 11.73 -16.03 -6.06
C ALA A 187 12.69 -15.57 -4.93
N ALA A 188 13.64 -14.69 -5.23
CA ALA A 188 14.54 -14.15 -4.20
C ALA A 188 13.76 -13.49 -3.05
N GLU A 189 12.60 -12.93 -3.38
CA GLU A 189 11.60 -12.30 -2.52
C GLU A 189 10.94 -13.27 -1.53
N GLN A 190 11.02 -14.58 -1.77
CA GLN A 190 10.36 -15.61 -0.97
C GLN A 190 11.34 -16.29 0.00
N ILE A 191 12.52 -15.70 0.17
CA ILE A 191 13.59 -16.21 1.02
C ILE A 191 13.91 -15.15 2.05
N ASP A 192 13.94 -15.56 3.31
CA ASP A 192 14.27 -14.66 4.41
C ASP A 192 15.78 -14.38 4.48
N SER A 193 16.18 -13.55 5.45
CA SER A 193 17.58 -13.20 5.68
C SER A 193 18.47 -14.38 6.09
N GLU A 194 17.88 -15.50 6.53
CA GLU A 194 18.61 -16.72 6.90
C GLU A 194 18.74 -17.70 5.72
N GLY A 195 18.26 -17.33 4.53
CA GLY A 195 18.27 -18.20 3.35
C GLY A 195 17.18 -19.26 3.38
N LYS A 196 16.16 -19.11 4.23
CA LYS A 196 15.06 -20.07 4.34
C LYS A 196 13.84 -19.60 3.57
N SER A 197 13.08 -20.57 3.06
CA SER A 197 11.73 -20.34 2.53
C SER A 197 10.87 -19.65 3.58
N TRP A 198 10.32 -18.49 3.24
CA TRP A 198 9.41 -17.70 4.10
C TRP A 198 8.18 -18.48 4.60
N ARG A 199 7.93 -19.66 4.02
CA ARG A 199 6.76 -20.49 4.26
C ARG A 199 7.09 -21.83 4.87
N SER A 200 7.91 -22.65 4.19
CA SER A 200 8.23 -23.99 4.68
C SER A 200 9.26 -23.96 5.81
N GLY A 201 10.02 -22.87 5.93
CA GLY A 201 11.15 -22.74 6.84
C GLY A 201 12.37 -23.56 6.42
N ALA A 202 12.31 -24.28 5.28
CA ALA A 202 13.43 -25.05 4.76
C ALA A 202 14.51 -24.13 4.20
N VAL A 203 15.78 -24.52 4.38
CA VAL A 203 16.91 -23.84 3.74
C VAL A 203 16.77 -24.02 2.23
N ALA A 204 16.75 -22.93 1.48
CA ALA A 204 16.62 -22.99 0.03
C ALA A 204 17.91 -23.53 -0.60
N GLU A 205 17.76 -24.52 -1.49
CA GLU A 205 18.87 -25.10 -2.24
C GLU A 205 19.09 -24.33 -3.54
N LYS A 206 20.32 -24.32 -4.06
CA LYS A 206 20.62 -23.75 -5.38
C LYS A 206 20.45 -24.82 -6.45
N MET A 207 19.56 -24.59 -7.41
CA MET A 207 19.35 -25.49 -8.54
C MET A 207 19.41 -24.71 -9.85
N LYS A 208 20.05 -25.28 -10.89
CA LYS A 208 19.97 -24.73 -12.24
C LYS A 208 18.71 -25.24 -12.93
N LEU A 209 17.77 -24.34 -13.20
CA LEU A 209 16.53 -24.65 -13.90
C LEU A 209 16.28 -23.63 -15.01
N ARG A 210 15.64 -24.09 -16.09
CA ARG A 210 15.20 -23.21 -17.17
C ARG A 210 13.84 -22.61 -16.79
N GLN A 211 13.79 -21.29 -16.58
CA GLN A 211 12.64 -20.59 -16.01
C GLN A 211 12.24 -19.39 -16.87
N TRP A 212 10.96 -19.00 -16.77
CA TRP A 212 10.46 -17.74 -17.31
C TRP A 212 10.79 -16.60 -16.35
N MET A 213 11.42 -15.56 -16.89
CA MET A 213 11.85 -14.37 -16.15
C MET A 213 11.36 -13.10 -16.82
N ILE A 214 11.06 -12.09 -15.99
CA ILE A 214 10.65 -10.76 -16.42
C ILE A 214 11.75 -9.75 -16.08
N GLU A 215 12.14 -8.94 -17.06
CA GLU A 215 13.22 -7.96 -16.98
C GLU A 215 12.81 -6.68 -16.21
N THR A 216 12.44 -6.83 -14.93
CA THR A 216 12.07 -5.73 -14.03
C THR A 216 13.16 -4.65 -13.86
N PRO A 217 14.48 -4.93 -13.95
CA PRO A 217 15.50 -3.89 -13.88
C PRO A 217 15.37 -2.83 -14.97
N LYS A 218 14.77 -3.15 -16.13
CA LYS A 218 14.49 -2.16 -17.19
C LYS A 218 13.56 -1.03 -16.73
N TYR A 219 12.76 -1.27 -15.69
CA TYR A 219 11.86 -0.29 -15.09
C TYR A 219 12.40 0.32 -13.78
N ALA A 220 13.53 -0.16 -13.26
CA ALA A 220 14.05 0.24 -11.94
C ALA A 220 14.20 1.76 -11.78
N LYS A 221 14.74 2.44 -12.80
CA LYS A 221 14.93 3.89 -12.79
C LYS A 221 13.60 4.65 -12.70
N LYS A 222 12.64 4.30 -13.57
CA LYS A 222 11.29 4.87 -13.58
C LYS A 222 10.60 4.65 -12.23
N LEU A 223 10.69 3.42 -11.69
CA LEU A 223 10.12 3.06 -10.39
C LEU A 223 10.79 3.82 -9.23
N GLN A 224 12.11 4.03 -9.25
CA GLN A 224 12.80 4.83 -8.24
C GLN A 224 12.35 6.30 -8.28
N GLU A 225 12.21 6.88 -9.48
CA GLU A 225 11.78 8.27 -9.65
C GLU A 225 10.33 8.50 -9.23
N GLY A 226 9.43 7.58 -9.58
CA GLY A 226 8.05 7.59 -9.09
C GLY A 226 7.98 7.47 -7.58
N LEU A 227 8.80 6.59 -6.99
CA LEU A 227 8.84 6.38 -5.54
C LEU A 227 9.28 7.64 -4.79
N ARG A 228 10.24 8.40 -5.32
CA ARG A 228 10.66 9.69 -4.73
C ARG A 228 9.51 10.70 -4.64
N LYS A 229 8.56 10.66 -5.58
CA LYS A 229 7.37 11.53 -5.56
C LYS A 229 6.35 11.09 -4.51
N LEU A 230 6.23 9.77 -4.28
CA LEU A 230 5.33 9.17 -3.30
C LEU A 230 5.89 9.15 -1.87
N ALA A 231 7.22 9.28 -1.72
CA ALA A 231 7.91 9.15 -0.43
C ALA A 231 7.32 10.01 0.71
N PRO A 232 6.89 11.27 0.50
CA PRO A 232 6.28 12.06 1.57
C PRO A 232 5.00 11.44 2.14
N GLN A 233 4.18 10.78 1.31
CA GLN A 233 2.95 10.11 1.74
C GLN A 233 3.21 8.69 2.24
N TRP A 234 4.09 7.94 1.57
CA TRP A 234 4.34 6.53 1.85
C TRP A 234 5.29 6.28 3.04
N GLY A 235 6.11 7.27 3.41
CA GLY A 235 7.02 7.18 4.55
C GLY A 235 7.96 5.98 4.47
N GLU A 236 8.03 5.20 5.55
CA GLU A 236 8.92 4.03 5.68
C GLU A 236 8.74 2.97 4.57
N VAL A 237 7.55 2.85 3.99
CA VAL A 237 7.29 1.91 2.88
C VAL A 237 8.11 2.31 1.65
N ALA A 238 8.25 3.62 1.41
CA ALA A 238 9.10 4.12 0.34
C ALA A 238 10.58 3.84 0.62
N ASP A 239 11.02 3.91 1.89
CA ASP A 239 12.40 3.58 2.25
C ASP A 239 12.71 2.09 2.05
N ILE A 240 11.81 1.20 2.52
CA ILE A 240 11.91 -0.25 2.31
C ILE A 240 12.02 -0.56 0.82
N GLN A 241 11.14 0.03 0.01
CA GLN A 241 11.13 -0.22 -1.42
C GLN A 241 12.30 0.44 -2.15
N ALA A 242 12.79 1.59 -1.70
CA ALA A 242 13.99 2.23 -2.27
C ALA A 242 15.24 1.39 -2.01
N ASN A 243 15.37 0.82 -0.80
CA ASN A 243 16.43 -0.12 -0.45
C ASN A 243 16.33 -1.39 -1.28
N TRP A 244 15.13 -1.92 -1.46
CA TRP A 244 14.86 -3.08 -2.31
C TRP A 244 15.26 -2.84 -3.77
N ILE A 245 14.82 -1.72 -4.36
CA ILE A 245 15.18 -1.34 -5.73
C ILE A 245 16.69 -1.11 -5.83
N GLY A 246 17.32 -0.53 -4.82
CA GLY A 246 18.74 -0.17 -4.85
C GLY A 246 19.04 1.07 -5.69
N LYS A 247 20.28 1.56 -5.62
CA LYS A 247 20.70 2.77 -6.32
C LYS A 247 20.67 2.55 -7.84
N CYS A 248 20.01 3.47 -8.58
CA CYS A 248 19.87 3.38 -10.03
C CYS A 248 20.83 4.35 -10.74
N ASP A 249 22.13 4.02 -10.71
CA ASP A 249 23.23 4.82 -11.26
C ASP A 249 24.24 3.98 -12.06
N VAL A 250 23.79 2.85 -12.61
CA VAL A 250 24.58 1.97 -13.48
C VAL A 250 23.82 1.66 -14.77
N TRP A 251 24.56 1.32 -15.81
CA TRP A 251 24.08 0.80 -17.09
C TRP A 251 24.15 -0.71 -17.09
N ARG A 252 23.07 -1.39 -17.48
CA ARG A 252 23.03 -2.85 -17.56
C ARG A 252 23.17 -3.35 -18.99
N PHE A 253 23.99 -4.37 -19.15
CA PHE A 253 24.15 -5.14 -20.37
C PHE A 253 23.97 -6.63 -20.08
N LEU A 254 23.29 -7.34 -20.97
CA LEU A 254 23.05 -8.79 -20.90
C LEU A 254 23.70 -9.47 -22.09
N PHE A 255 24.94 -9.91 -21.92
CA PHE A 255 25.75 -10.40 -23.03
C PHE A 255 25.77 -11.93 -23.17
N PRO A 256 25.77 -12.45 -24.41
CA PRO A 256 25.89 -13.88 -24.68
C PRO A 256 27.24 -14.43 -24.24
N LEU A 257 27.23 -15.71 -23.87
CA LEU A 257 28.42 -16.46 -23.47
C LEU A 257 28.67 -17.58 -24.48
N ARG A 258 29.93 -17.99 -24.64
CA ARG A 258 30.31 -19.19 -25.40
C ARG A 258 31.41 -19.96 -24.70
N ASP A 259 31.44 -21.26 -24.94
CA ASP A 259 32.57 -22.11 -24.65
C ASP A 259 33.71 -21.83 -25.65
N GLN A 260 34.92 -21.61 -25.16
CA GLN A 260 36.09 -21.28 -25.95
C GLN A 260 36.62 -22.48 -26.77
N GLU A 261 36.51 -23.70 -26.25
CA GLU A 261 37.09 -24.89 -26.88
C GLU A 261 36.28 -25.33 -28.09
N ASN A 262 34.95 -25.38 -27.95
CA ASN A 262 34.05 -25.88 -28.99
C ASN A 262 33.25 -24.77 -29.71
N GLY A 263 33.34 -23.52 -29.24
CA GLY A 263 32.64 -22.37 -29.82
C GLY A 263 31.13 -22.35 -29.57
N LYS A 264 30.59 -23.27 -28.77
CA LYS A 264 29.16 -23.41 -28.50
C LYS A 264 28.66 -22.22 -27.67
N VAL A 265 27.64 -21.53 -28.19
CA VAL A 265 26.94 -20.48 -27.45
C VAL A 265 26.14 -21.11 -26.31
N LEU A 266 26.26 -20.52 -25.12
CA LEU A 266 25.54 -20.97 -23.92
C LEU A 266 24.16 -20.33 -23.86
N ASP A 267 23.21 -21.03 -23.22
CA ASP A 267 21.87 -20.50 -22.94
C ASP A 267 21.90 -19.35 -21.92
N GLU A 268 22.93 -19.35 -21.06
CA GLU A 268 23.16 -18.36 -20.02
C GLU A 268 23.73 -17.06 -20.61
N LYS A 269 23.37 -15.93 -20.02
CA LYS A 269 23.93 -14.61 -20.31
C LYS A 269 24.53 -14.03 -19.05
N ILE A 270 25.55 -13.19 -19.19
CA ILE A 270 26.14 -12.45 -18.07
C ILE A 270 25.49 -11.07 -17.92
N ASP A 271 25.06 -10.73 -16.71
CA ASP A 271 24.54 -9.42 -16.32
C ASP A 271 25.69 -8.52 -15.89
N ILE A 272 26.10 -7.65 -16.80
CA ILE A 272 27.19 -6.69 -16.59
C ILE A 272 26.58 -5.34 -16.25
N ARG A 273 27.01 -4.76 -15.12
CA ARG A 273 26.59 -3.41 -14.74
C ARG A 273 27.79 -2.50 -14.62
N ILE A 274 27.73 -1.32 -15.22
CA ILE A 274 28.83 -0.34 -15.23
C ILE A 274 28.34 1.06 -14.97
N LYS A 275 29.09 1.86 -14.23
CA LYS A 275 28.74 3.26 -13.95
C LYS A 275 28.88 4.14 -15.19
N ASP A 276 29.99 3.99 -15.88
CA ASP A 276 30.29 4.74 -17.09
C ASP A 276 30.03 3.87 -18.32
N ILE A 277 29.00 4.23 -19.08
CA ILE A 277 28.59 3.53 -20.29
C ILE A 277 29.73 3.44 -21.33
N PHE A 278 30.65 4.41 -21.37
CA PHE A 278 31.71 4.44 -22.38
C PHE A 278 32.73 3.32 -22.22
N GLN A 279 32.86 2.77 -21.00
CA GLN A 279 33.78 1.66 -20.72
C GLN A 279 33.49 0.43 -21.58
N ILE A 280 32.23 0.21 -21.97
CA ILE A 280 31.86 -0.96 -22.77
C ILE A 280 32.41 -0.93 -24.20
N SER A 281 32.67 0.25 -24.76
CA SER A 281 33.14 0.40 -26.13
C SER A 281 34.56 -0.12 -26.35
N ASN A 282 35.34 -0.16 -25.26
CA ASN A 282 36.74 -0.55 -25.27
C ASN A 282 37.05 -1.64 -24.24
N ALA A 283 36.02 -2.31 -23.71
CA ALA A 283 36.19 -3.45 -22.84
C ALA A 283 36.88 -4.59 -23.59
N GLU A 284 37.96 -5.13 -23.02
CA GLU A 284 38.73 -6.21 -23.63
C GLU A 284 38.72 -7.50 -22.81
N PHE A 285 38.42 -7.44 -21.52
CA PHE A 285 38.29 -8.59 -20.63
C PHE A 285 37.33 -8.27 -19.49
N LEU A 286 36.73 -9.30 -18.89
CA LEU A 286 35.92 -9.18 -17.69
C LEU A 286 36.63 -9.78 -16.49
N ILE A 287 36.33 -9.26 -15.32
CA ILE A 287 36.70 -9.84 -14.03
C ILE A 287 35.44 -10.26 -13.32
N VAL A 288 35.42 -11.50 -12.85
CA VAL A 288 34.29 -12.13 -12.18
C VAL A 288 34.77 -12.75 -10.87
N ASN A 289 33.96 -12.64 -9.82
CA ASN A 289 34.29 -13.27 -8.56
C ASN A 289 34.12 -14.79 -8.63
N LYS A 290 34.94 -15.56 -7.91
CA LYS A 290 34.80 -17.03 -7.80
C LYS A 290 33.42 -17.49 -7.31
N ASN A 291 32.69 -16.65 -6.58
CA ASN A 291 31.33 -16.96 -6.11
C ASN A 291 30.23 -16.68 -7.15
N HIS A 292 30.58 -16.06 -8.28
CA HIS A 292 29.61 -15.76 -9.32
C HIS A 292 29.06 -17.07 -9.93
N SER A 293 27.74 -17.15 -10.11
CA SER A 293 27.03 -18.38 -10.52
C SER A 293 27.51 -18.99 -11.85
N LEU A 294 28.12 -18.20 -12.72
CA LEU A 294 28.75 -18.66 -13.97
C LEU A 294 29.97 -19.56 -13.74
N VAL A 295 30.75 -19.32 -12.67
CA VAL A 295 32.09 -19.90 -12.46
C VAL A 295 32.30 -20.47 -11.06
N ALA A 296 31.21 -20.75 -10.34
CA ALA A 296 31.20 -21.22 -8.95
C ALA A 296 31.79 -22.64 -8.70
N ASP A 297 32.53 -23.19 -9.67
CA ASP A 297 33.22 -24.47 -9.53
C ASP A 297 34.48 -24.34 -8.66
N LYS A 298 34.46 -25.02 -7.51
CA LYS A 298 35.46 -24.91 -6.43
C LYS A 298 36.82 -25.56 -6.73
N ASN A 299 37.05 -26.01 -7.97
CA ASN A 299 38.17 -26.89 -8.32
C ASN A 299 39.36 -26.18 -8.99
N PHE A 300 39.27 -24.88 -9.27
CA PHE A 300 40.35 -24.10 -9.89
C PHE A 300 40.98 -23.11 -8.90
N GLU A 301 42.32 -23.04 -8.88
CA GLU A 301 43.06 -22.06 -8.10
C GLU A 301 42.94 -20.67 -8.74
N THR A 302 42.51 -19.68 -7.97
CA THR A 302 42.33 -18.29 -8.40
C THR A 302 43.64 -17.48 -8.30
N PRO A 303 43.91 -16.52 -9.22
CA PRO A 303 43.10 -16.22 -10.39
C PRO A 303 43.39 -17.16 -11.57
N TYR A 304 42.38 -17.39 -12.41
CA TYR A 304 42.46 -18.17 -13.66
C TYR A 304 41.61 -17.55 -14.78
N ILE A 305 41.88 -17.89 -16.05
CA ILE A 305 40.99 -17.55 -17.18
C ILE A 305 39.95 -18.65 -17.34
N SER A 306 38.67 -18.26 -17.29
CA SER A 306 37.56 -19.17 -17.55
C SER A 306 37.61 -19.71 -18.98
N PRO A 307 37.26 -20.99 -19.22
CA PRO A 307 37.04 -21.51 -20.57
C PRO A 307 35.82 -20.88 -21.26
N ILE A 308 35.07 -20.02 -20.56
CA ILE A 308 33.92 -19.30 -21.09
C ILE A 308 34.36 -17.89 -21.53
N GLN A 309 33.96 -17.50 -22.73
CA GLN A 309 34.12 -16.15 -23.26
C GLN A 309 32.78 -15.42 -23.35
N VAL A 310 32.81 -14.11 -23.18
CA VAL A 310 31.65 -13.25 -23.37
C VAL A 310 31.71 -12.54 -24.71
N LEU A 311 30.59 -12.45 -25.43
CA LEU A 311 30.47 -11.59 -26.61
C LEU A 311 30.05 -10.19 -26.16
N ASN A 312 30.93 -9.20 -26.30
CA ASN A 312 30.55 -7.81 -26.15
C ASN A 312 29.58 -7.43 -27.27
N GLY A 313 28.29 -7.35 -26.93
CA GLY A 313 27.22 -7.09 -27.89
C GLY A 313 27.25 -5.71 -28.54
N VAL A 314 28.02 -4.77 -27.99
CA VAL A 314 28.20 -3.42 -28.57
C VAL A 314 29.31 -3.41 -29.61
N THR A 315 30.40 -4.15 -29.39
CA THR A 315 31.59 -4.12 -30.26
C THR A 315 31.69 -5.33 -31.18
N GLY A 316 30.93 -6.39 -30.93
CA GLY A 316 30.98 -7.67 -31.64
C GLY A 316 32.23 -8.51 -31.32
N ARG A 317 33.00 -8.16 -30.28
CA ARG A 317 34.24 -8.85 -29.90
C ARG A 317 34.04 -9.81 -28.75
N TYR A 318 34.76 -10.92 -28.78
CA TYR A 318 34.83 -11.84 -27.63
C TYR A 318 35.87 -11.37 -26.63
N MET A 319 35.52 -11.41 -25.35
CA MET A 319 36.39 -11.04 -24.24
C MET A 319 36.60 -12.26 -23.33
N PRO A 320 37.84 -12.52 -22.87
CA PRO A 320 38.08 -13.52 -21.82
C PRO A 320 37.48 -13.06 -20.48
N ILE A 321 37.11 -14.04 -19.65
CA ILE A 321 36.65 -13.83 -18.29
C ILE A 321 37.75 -14.32 -17.33
N ILE A 322 38.26 -13.42 -16.50
CA ILE A 322 39.23 -13.76 -15.45
C ILE A 322 38.46 -13.94 -14.14
N VAL A 323 38.64 -15.09 -13.51
CA VAL A 323 38.03 -15.40 -12.22
C VAL A 323 39.01 -15.07 -11.11
N VAL A 324 38.56 -14.33 -10.10
CA VAL A 324 39.36 -13.85 -8.97
C VAL A 324 38.72 -14.17 -7.63
N ASP A 325 39.50 -14.12 -6.55
CA ASP A 325 38.98 -14.23 -5.18
C ASP A 325 38.11 -13.03 -4.77
N GLU A 326 37.25 -13.24 -3.78
CA GLU A 326 36.43 -12.21 -3.07
C GLU A 326 37.19 -10.95 -2.68
N ASN A 327 38.46 -11.11 -2.29
CA ASN A 327 39.27 -10.02 -1.77
C ASN A 327 40.12 -9.33 -2.84
N TYR A 328 40.03 -9.75 -4.11
CA TYR A 328 40.82 -9.16 -5.18
C TYR A 328 40.38 -7.71 -5.45
N LYS A 329 41.20 -6.76 -5.00
CA LYS A 329 40.97 -5.31 -5.17
C LYS A 329 39.57 -4.88 -4.76
N ASN A 330 39.23 -5.18 -3.50
CA ASN A 330 37.92 -4.90 -2.91
C ASN A 330 37.54 -3.40 -2.89
N GLU A 331 38.51 -2.50 -3.09
CA GLU A 331 38.29 -1.07 -3.29
C GLU A 331 37.62 -0.74 -4.64
N ILE A 332 37.69 -1.65 -5.62
CA ILE A 332 37.03 -1.51 -6.92
C ILE A 332 35.66 -2.20 -6.85
N GLU A 333 34.59 -1.40 -6.94
CA GLU A 333 33.23 -1.94 -6.92
C GLU A 333 33.00 -2.96 -8.05
N MET A 334 32.41 -4.10 -7.67
CA MET A 334 31.82 -5.08 -8.58
C MET A 334 30.30 -5.06 -8.39
N PHE A 335 29.56 -5.20 -9.47
CA PHE A 335 28.10 -5.26 -9.44
C PHE A 335 27.66 -6.64 -9.90
N LYS A 336 26.81 -7.32 -9.12
CA LYS A 336 26.45 -8.73 -9.37
C LYS A 336 27.70 -9.59 -9.56
N ASP A 337 28.71 -9.40 -8.71
CA ASP A 337 29.97 -10.16 -8.69
C ASP A 337 30.76 -10.13 -10.02
N SER A 338 30.55 -9.10 -10.85
CA SER A 338 31.28 -8.88 -12.10
C SER A 338 31.66 -7.41 -12.32
N ARG A 339 32.71 -7.17 -13.12
CA ARG A 339 33.09 -5.85 -13.65
C ARG A 339 33.91 -5.97 -14.94
N ILE A 340 34.04 -4.85 -15.66
CA ILE A 340 35.00 -4.72 -16.75
C ILE A 340 36.42 -4.63 -16.18
N GLY A 341 37.36 -5.29 -16.84
CA GLY A 341 38.78 -5.20 -16.52
C GLY A 341 39.42 -3.89 -16.99
N ASP A 342 40.41 -3.40 -16.25
CA ASP A 342 41.10 -2.14 -16.50
C ASP A 342 42.61 -2.39 -16.58
N PHE A 343 43.25 -2.01 -17.68
CA PHE A 343 44.68 -2.33 -17.90
C PHE A 343 45.64 -1.65 -16.91
N GLU A 344 45.27 -0.49 -16.37
CA GLU A 344 46.10 0.21 -15.39
C GLU A 344 45.86 -0.37 -14.00
N LYS A 345 44.59 -0.53 -13.64
CA LYS A 345 44.24 -1.04 -12.31
C LYS A 345 44.58 -2.52 -12.19
N ASP A 346 44.32 -3.35 -13.19
CA ASP A 346 44.48 -4.82 -13.21
C ASP A 346 45.77 -5.28 -13.89
N LYS A 347 46.83 -4.48 -13.79
CA LYS A 347 48.13 -4.74 -14.42
C LYS A 347 48.72 -6.11 -14.07
N ASP A 348 48.61 -6.54 -12.82
CA ASP A 348 49.06 -7.85 -12.34
C ASP A 348 48.38 -9.02 -13.08
N LEU A 349 47.06 -8.95 -13.32
CA LEU A 349 46.34 -9.96 -14.09
C LEU A 349 46.70 -9.89 -15.57
N CYS A 350 46.84 -8.68 -16.11
CA CYS A 350 47.22 -8.49 -17.51
C CYS A 350 48.62 -9.07 -17.80
N GLU A 351 49.58 -8.86 -16.89
CA GLU A 351 50.92 -9.44 -16.96
C GLU A 351 50.88 -10.96 -16.79
N LYS A 352 50.18 -11.47 -15.77
CA LYS A 352 50.06 -12.91 -15.50
C LYS A 352 49.47 -13.68 -16.68
N PHE A 353 48.46 -13.13 -17.34
CA PHE A 353 47.74 -13.79 -18.43
C PHE A 353 48.08 -13.28 -19.83
N SER A 354 49.09 -12.41 -19.95
CA SER A 354 49.51 -11.82 -21.23
C SER A 354 48.38 -11.12 -22.01
N ILE A 355 47.44 -10.51 -21.30
CA ILE A 355 46.33 -9.73 -21.90
C ILE A 355 46.88 -8.35 -22.27
N LYS A 356 46.71 -7.94 -23.54
CA LYS A 356 47.25 -6.69 -24.07
C LYS A 356 46.15 -5.88 -24.76
N PRO A 357 46.20 -4.53 -24.67
CA PRO A 357 45.31 -3.67 -25.42
C PRO A 357 45.39 -3.97 -26.92
N SER A 358 44.24 -4.14 -27.58
CA SER A 358 44.17 -4.34 -29.04
C SER A 358 44.62 -3.10 -29.84
N GLY A 359 44.77 -1.94 -29.19
CA GLY A 359 45.11 -0.65 -29.80
C GLY A 359 43.96 -0.02 -30.61
N ARG A 360 42.84 -0.72 -30.79
CA ARG A 360 41.69 -0.26 -31.57
C ARG A 360 40.65 0.39 -30.68
N VAL A 361 40.79 1.71 -30.48
CA VAL A 361 39.86 2.53 -29.72
C VAL A 361 38.62 2.84 -30.55
N LEU A 362 37.46 2.34 -30.12
CA LEU A 362 36.17 2.74 -30.67
C LEU A 362 35.68 3.99 -29.95
N LYS A 363 35.41 5.06 -30.71
CA LYS A 363 34.76 6.27 -30.22
C LYS A 363 33.28 6.22 -30.56
N LEU A 364 32.51 5.57 -29.69
CA LEU A 364 31.05 5.55 -29.76
C LEU A 364 30.49 6.62 -28.83
N ASN A 365 29.47 7.35 -29.28
CA ASN A 365 28.72 8.22 -28.38
C ASN A 365 27.71 7.38 -27.58
N LYS A 366 27.07 8.01 -26.58
CA LYS A 366 26.10 7.33 -25.71
C LYS A 366 24.94 6.71 -26.49
N ASN A 367 24.39 7.41 -27.49
CA ASN A 367 23.26 6.93 -28.28
C ASN A 367 23.67 5.72 -29.13
N ASP A 368 24.85 5.75 -29.74
CA ASP A 368 25.36 4.61 -30.52
C ASP A 368 25.41 3.34 -29.67
N ILE A 369 25.94 3.44 -28.43
CA ILE A 369 26.04 2.30 -27.51
C ILE A 369 24.66 1.76 -27.14
N VAL A 370 23.72 2.66 -26.81
CA VAL A 370 22.35 2.31 -26.44
C VAL A 370 21.62 1.65 -27.61
N GLU A 371 21.72 2.21 -28.82
CA GLU A 371 21.06 1.68 -30.02
C GLU A 371 21.62 0.33 -30.44
N LEU A 372 22.95 0.16 -30.43
CA LEU A 372 23.61 -1.12 -30.73
C LEU A 372 23.21 -2.20 -29.72
N ALA A 373 23.22 -1.87 -28.43
CA ALA A 373 22.80 -2.81 -27.38
C ALA A 373 21.30 -3.15 -27.50
N ALA A 374 20.45 -2.17 -27.78
CA ALA A 374 19.02 -2.38 -27.96
C ALA A 374 18.71 -3.25 -29.18
N PHE A 375 19.37 -2.98 -30.32
CA PHE A 375 19.21 -3.74 -31.57
C PHE A 375 19.53 -5.23 -31.37
N GLY A 376 20.60 -5.54 -30.63
CA GLY A 376 20.98 -6.92 -30.31
C GLY A 376 20.22 -7.54 -29.13
N GLY A 377 19.33 -6.80 -28.47
CA GLY A 377 18.64 -7.26 -27.26
C GLY A 377 19.58 -7.49 -26.06
N TYR A 378 20.67 -6.72 -26.00
CA TYR A 378 21.76 -6.81 -25.03
C TYR A 378 21.67 -5.79 -23.88
N GLY A 379 20.55 -5.09 -23.73
CA GLY A 379 20.38 -4.07 -22.68
C GLY A 379 20.75 -2.68 -23.18
N GLY A 380 21.60 -1.97 -22.44
CA GLY A 380 21.99 -0.59 -22.75
C GLY A 380 21.06 0.46 -22.12
N TYR A 381 20.62 0.25 -20.88
CA TYR A 381 19.76 1.19 -20.16
C TYR A 381 20.23 1.39 -18.72
N GLU A 382 19.92 2.57 -18.15
CA GLU A 382 20.17 2.87 -16.74
C GLU A 382 19.26 2.02 -15.84
N THR A 383 19.83 1.46 -14.78
CA THR A 383 19.13 0.58 -13.85
C THR A 383 19.79 0.55 -12.48
N SER A 384 19.22 -0.27 -11.60
CA SER A 384 19.69 -0.59 -10.26
C SER A 384 21.01 -1.34 -10.25
N ARG A 385 21.83 -1.11 -9.21
CA ARG A 385 23.00 -1.93 -8.88
C ARG A 385 22.68 -3.36 -8.46
N THR A 386 21.52 -3.61 -7.83
CA THR A 386 21.24 -4.85 -7.09
C THR A 386 19.98 -5.59 -7.53
N LEU A 387 18.98 -4.90 -8.10
CA LEU A 387 17.70 -5.51 -8.46
C LEU A 387 17.89 -6.64 -9.48
N SER A 388 17.26 -7.78 -9.24
CA SER A 388 17.28 -8.96 -10.13
C SER A 388 16.03 -9.00 -11.01
N ASP A 389 16.07 -9.81 -12.07
CA ASP A 389 14.89 -10.14 -12.86
C ASP A 389 13.89 -10.95 -12.02
N TRP A 390 12.60 -10.80 -12.30
CA TRP A 390 11.53 -11.49 -11.58
C TRP A 390 11.31 -12.89 -12.16
N VAL A 391 11.58 -13.92 -11.37
CA VAL A 391 11.34 -15.32 -11.74
C VAL A 391 9.88 -15.67 -11.50
N VAL A 392 9.13 -15.91 -12.58
CA VAL A 392 7.67 -16.10 -12.52
C VAL A 392 7.20 -17.54 -12.71
N SER A 393 8.06 -18.43 -13.18
CA SER A 393 7.76 -19.86 -13.31
C SER A 393 7.63 -20.56 -11.95
N ARG A 394 6.61 -21.40 -11.79
CA ARG A 394 6.41 -22.30 -10.63
C ARG A 394 6.03 -23.69 -11.12
N GLN A 395 6.71 -24.73 -10.60
CA GLN A 395 6.48 -26.13 -10.95
C GLN A 395 5.35 -26.71 -10.08
N ARG A 396 4.17 -26.11 -10.15
CA ARG A 396 3.05 -26.39 -9.24
C ARG A 396 1.76 -26.67 -10.00
N ALA A 397 0.80 -27.31 -9.35
CA ALA A 397 -0.47 -27.65 -9.98
C ALA A 397 -1.49 -26.51 -9.92
N TRP A 398 -1.47 -25.72 -8.84
CA TRP A 398 -2.49 -24.71 -8.55
C TRP A 398 -1.98 -23.28 -8.78
N GLY A 399 -2.01 -22.83 -10.04
CA GLY A 399 -1.64 -21.47 -10.44
C GLY A 399 -2.12 -21.16 -11.86
N THR A 400 -1.95 -19.91 -12.28
CA THR A 400 -2.28 -19.48 -13.65
C THR A 400 -1.34 -20.20 -14.65
N PRO A 401 -1.85 -20.99 -15.61
CA PRO A 401 -1.00 -21.64 -16.62
C PRO A 401 -0.23 -20.62 -17.45
N ILE A 402 1.05 -20.88 -17.73
CA ILE A 402 1.86 -20.03 -18.60
C ILE A 402 1.37 -20.21 -20.06
N PRO A 403 0.92 -19.14 -20.75
CA PRO A 403 0.27 -19.23 -22.05
C PRO A 403 1.28 -19.33 -23.20
N MET A 404 2.20 -20.28 -23.12
CA MET A 404 3.25 -20.51 -24.11
C MET A 404 3.19 -21.94 -24.67
N ILE A 405 3.54 -22.08 -25.95
CA ILE A 405 3.74 -23.37 -26.61
C ILE A 405 5.23 -23.53 -26.88
N MET A 406 5.79 -24.63 -26.40
CA MET A 406 7.18 -25.02 -26.55
C MET A 406 7.37 -25.85 -27.81
N ARG A 407 8.27 -25.38 -28.69
CA ARG A 407 8.62 -26.05 -29.94
C ARG A 407 9.76 -27.06 -29.73
N GLU A 408 9.91 -27.99 -30.67
CA GLU A 408 10.97 -29.00 -30.66
C GLU A 408 12.38 -28.39 -30.73
N ASP A 409 12.53 -27.24 -31.38
CA ASP A 409 13.79 -26.49 -31.47
C ASP A 409 14.15 -25.75 -30.16
N GLY A 410 13.33 -25.87 -29.11
CA GLY A 410 13.52 -25.22 -27.82
C GLY A 410 13.09 -23.75 -27.78
N SER A 411 12.57 -23.21 -28.89
CA SER A 411 11.92 -21.90 -28.90
C SER A 411 10.50 -21.98 -28.33
N ALA A 412 9.90 -20.83 -28.08
CA ALA A 412 8.57 -20.72 -27.51
C ALA A 412 7.74 -19.71 -28.30
N ILE A 413 6.44 -19.93 -28.41
CA ILE A 413 5.50 -18.98 -28.99
C ILE A 413 4.36 -18.69 -28.00
N ALA A 414 3.91 -17.44 -27.98
CA ALA A 414 2.77 -17.05 -27.17
C ALA A 414 1.48 -17.58 -27.78
N VAL A 415 0.55 -18.02 -26.93
CA VAL A 415 -0.78 -18.43 -27.35
C VAL A 415 -1.55 -17.21 -27.85
N GLU A 416 -2.23 -17.36 -28.99
CA GLU A 416 -3.05 -16.31 -29.58
C GLU A 416 -4.12 -15.81 -28.59
N GLU A 417 -4.32 -14.50 -28.51
CA GLU A 417 -5.24 -13.84 -27.57
C GLU A 417 -6.67 -14.41 -27.58
N LYS A 418 -7.20 -14.75 -28.77
CA LYS A 418 -8.52 -15.36 -28.93
C LYS A 418 -8.63 -16.78 -28.35
N LYS A 419 -7.50 -17.49 -28.21
CA LYS A 419 -7.41 -18.86 -27.66
C LYS A 419 -7.15 -18.88 -26.15
N LEU A 420 -6.94 -17.73 -25.52
CA LEU A 420 -6.93 -17.63 -24.07
C LEU A 420 -8.35 -17.90 -23.50
N PRO A 421 -8.50 -18.23 -22.21
CA PRO A 421 -7.43 -18.67 -21.33
C PRO A 421 -6.95 -20.10 -21.67
N VAL A 422 -5.65 -20.36 -21.46
CA VAL A 422 -5.14 -21.73 -21.35
C VAL A 422 -5.53 -22.27 -19.97
N LEU A 423 -6.26 -23.38 -19.93
CA LEU A 423 -6.71 -24.01 -18.70
C LEU A 423 -5.64 -24.95 -18.11
N GLY A 424 -5.70 -25.20 -16.80
CA GLY A 424 -4.76 -26.08 -16.11
C GLY A 424 -4.71 -27.51 -16.68
N SER A 425 -5.83 -28.00 -17.22
CA SER A 425 -5.95 -29.31 -17.89
C SER A 425 -5.21 -29.38 -19.22
N GLN A 426 -4.90 -28.25 -19.87
CA GLN A 426 -4.23 -28.18 -21.17
C GLN A 426 -2.70 -28.18 -21.06
N ARG A 427 -2.15 -27.96 -19.87
CA ARG A 427 -0.69 -27.95 -19.66
C ARG A 427 -0.06 -29.27 -20.05
N GLY A 428 1.06 -29.22 -20.77
CA GLY A 428 1.75 -30.41 -21.28
C GLY A 428 1.02 -31.15 -22.41
N GLN A 429 -0.14 -30.67 -22.88
CA GLN A 429 -0.80 -31.26 -24.04
C GLN A 429 -0.11 -30.84 -25.34
N THR A 430 -0.03 -31.76 -26.29
CA THR A 430 0.49 -31.52 -27.63
C THR A 430 -0.51 -30.73 -28.48
N THR A 431 0.02 -29.79 -29.26
CA THR A 431 -0.67 -28.98 -30.26
C THR A 431 0.07 -29.11 -31.60
N ASP A 432 -0.52 -28.62 -32.68
CA ASP A 432 0.13 -28.58 -34.00
C ASP A 432 1.44 -27.79 -34.01
N ALA A 433 1.62 -26.86 -33.05
CA ALA A 433 2.78 -25.97 -32.98
C ALA A 433 3.81 -26.39 -31.92
N GLY A 434 3.57 -27.46 -31.17
CA GLY A 434 4.41 -27.89 -30.04
C GLY A 434 3.61 -28.26 -28.80
N ILE A 435 4.23 -28.22 -27.62
CA ILE A 435 3.61 -28.66 -26.35
C ILE A 435 3.31 -27.44 -25.47
N PHE A 436 2.12 -27.35 -24.88
CA PHE A 436 1.83 -26.30 -23.90
C PHE A 436 2.80 -26.35 -22.71
N ASP A 437 3.26 -25.18 -22.25
CA ASP A 437 4.14 -25.10 -21.08
C ASP A 437 3.50 -25.75 -19.85
N THR A 438 4.32 -26.46 -19.08
CA THR A 438 3.88 -27.21 -17.90
C THR A 438 3.84 -26.37 -16.64
N ASP A 439 4.56 -25.25 -16.61
CA ASP A 439 4.67 -24.39 -15.43
C ASP A 439 3.45 -23.47 -15.28
N THR A 440 3.28 -22.97 -14.05
CA THR A 440 2.31 -21.91 -13.71
C THR A 440 3.03 -20.62 -13.34
N LEU A 441 2.33 -19.50 -13.43
CA LEU A 441 2.82 -18.22 -12.93
C LEU A 441 2.78 -18.13 -11.40
N ASP A 442 3.70 -17.34 -10.87
CA ASP A 442 3.74 -16.90 -9.49
C ASP A 442 2.45 -16.17 -9.08
N THR A 443 2.00 -16.35 -7.83
CA THR A 443 0.78 -15.72 -7.31
C THR A 443 0.90 -14.21 -7.22
N PHE A 444 2.13 -13.69 -7.04
CA PHE A 444 2.39 -12.26 -7.09
C PHE A 444 2.07 -11.66 -8.46
N PHE A 445 2.01 -12.46 -9.53
CA PHE A 445 1.56 -11.98 -10.82
C PHE A 445 0.08 -11.64 -10.80
N ASP A 446 -0.77 -12.52 -10.29
CA ASP A 446 -2.21 -12.29 -10.21
C ASP A 446 -2.53 -11.07 -9.32
N SER A 447 -1.85 -10.94 -8.19
CA SER A 447 -2.01 -9.80 -7.28
C SER A 447 -1.33 -8.50 -7.74
N ALA A 448 -0.51 -8.51 -8.80
CA ALA A 448 0.12 -7.28 -9.30
C ALA A 448 -0.83 -6.36 -10.09
N TRP A 449 -2.08 -6.78 -10.36
CA TRP A 449 -3.00 -5.97 -11.19
C TRP A 449 -4.49 -6.04 -10.81
N TYR A 450 -4.86 -6.88 -9.83
CA TYR A 450 -6.25 -7.09 -9.38
C TYR A 450 -7.03 -5.80 -9.06
N TYR A 451 -6.34 -4.75 -8.57
CA TYR A 451 -6.91 -3.44 -8.28
C TYR A 451 -7.54 -2.78 -9.51
N LEU A 452 -7.04 -3.07 -10.71
CA LEU A 452 -7.65 -2.64 -11.97
C LEU A 452 -8.94 -3.40 -12.22
N ARG A 453 -8.91 -4.73 -12.02
CA ARG A 453 -10.01 -5.60 -12.43
C ARG A 453 -11.28 -5.34 -11.65
N TYR A 454 -11.19 -4.92 -10.40
CA TYR A 454 -12.37 -4.49 -9.63
C TYR A 454 -13.18 -3.38 -10.28
N LEU A 455 -12.56 -2.53 -11.11
CA LEU A 455 -13.25 -1.43 -11.79
C LEU A 455 -14.16 -1.94 -12.91
N ASP A 456 -13.81 -3.07 -13.53
CA ASP A 456 -14.51 -3.66 -14.67
C ASP A 456 -14.49 -5.21 -14.67
N PRO A 457 -15.00 -5.87 -13.62
CA PRO A 457 -14.70 -7.29 -13.35
C PRO A 457 -15.40 -8.26 -14.31
N LYS A 458 -16.48 -7.82 -14.95
CA LYS A 458 -17.33 -8.61 -15.85
C LYS A 458 -16.97 -8.45 -17.33
N ASN A 459 -15.97 -7.63 -17.66
CA ASN A 459 -15.60 -7.36 -19.05
C ASN A 459 -14.81 -8.51 -19.66
N GLY A 460 -15.44 -9.27 -20.56
CA GLY A 460 -14.81 -10.40 -21.24
C GLY A 460 -14.02 -10.03 -22.49
N ASN A 461 -14.07 -8.77 -22.94
CA ASN A 461 -13.50 -8.33 -24.23
C ASN A 461 -12.15 -7.64 -24.10
N GLU A 462 -11.89 -7.00 -22.96
CA GLU A 462 -10.64 -6.28 -22.67
C GLU A 462 -10.29 -6.38 -21.17
N LEU A 463 -9.01 -6.13 -20.85
CA LEU A 463 -8.50 -6.13 -19.47
C LEU A 463 -9.32 -5.18 -18.58
N ILE A 464 -9.56 -3.98 -19.07
CA ILE A 464 -10.33 -2.89 -18.46
C ILE A 464 -10.75 -1.90 -19.56
N SER A 465 -12.00 -1.43 -19.53
CA SER A 465 -12.43 -0.40 -20.47
C SER A 465 -11.77 0.97 -20.24
N PRO A 466 -11.58 1.79 -21.29
CA PRO A 466 -11.02 3.14 -21.14
C PRO A 466 -11.79 4.00 -20.12
N ALA A 467 -13.12 3.85 -20.06
CA ALA A 467 -13.97 4.55 -19.11
C ALA A 467 -13.75 4.09 -17.66
N ALA A 468 -13.58 2.78 -17.43
CA ALA A 468 -13.25 2.25 -16.11
C ALA A 468 -11.83 2.64 -15.68
N ALA A 469 -10.87 2.65 -16.61
CA ALA A 469 -9.48 3.03 -16.35
C ALA A 469 -9.33 4.47 -15.83
N GLN A 470 -10.24 5.39 -16.18
CA GLN A 470 -10.27 6.75 -15.63
C GLN A 470 -10.55 6.82 -14.12
N LYS A 471 -11.00 5.73 -13.51
CA LYS A 471 -11.23 5.65 -12.05
C LYS A 471 -9.95 5.33 -11.27
N MET A 472 -8.88 4.95 -11.96
CA MET A 472 -7.53 4.89 -11.40
C MET A 472 -6.95 6.29 -11.18
N PRO A 473 -5.99 6.44 -10.26
CA PRO A 473 -5.43 5.42 -9.37
C PRO A 473 -6.32 5.09 -8.15
N VAL A 474 -5.92 4.10 -7.36
CA VAL A 474 -6.50 3.86 -6.03
C VAL A 474 -6.14 5.04 -5.13
N ASP A 475 -7.13 5.66 -4.50
CA ASP A 475 -6.92 6.82 -3.63
C ASP A 475 -6.24 6.45 -2.32
N VAL A 476 -6.71 5.37 -1.66
CA VAL A 476 -6.15 4.88 -0.40
C VAL A 476 -6.04 3.36 -0.46
N TYR A 477 -4.82 2.85 -0.38
CA TYR A 477 -4.54 1.42 -0.23
C TYR A 477 -4.31 1.08 1.25
N VAL A 478 -4.91 -0.01 1.74
CA VAL A 478 -4.76 -0.49 3.12
C VAL A 478 -4.21 -1.90 3.09
N GLY A 479 -3.03 -2.12 3.66
CA GLY A 479 -2.38 -3.43 3.61
C GLY A 479 -1.21 -3.53 4.58
N GLY A 480 -0.72 -4.75 4.80
CA GLY A 480 0.42 -5.00 5.71
C GLY A 480 1.72 -4.41 5.17
N ILE A 481 2.55 -3.87 6.08
CA ILE A 481 3.87 -3.30 5.73
C ILE A 481 4.82 -4.35 5.14
N GLU A 482 4.63 -5.63 5.45
CA GLU A 482 5.43 -6.74 4.91
C GLU A 482 5.36 -6.86 3.38
N HIS A 483 4.35 -6.25 2.76
CA HIS A 483 4.11 -6.32 1.31
C HIS A 483 4.75 -5.16 0.52
N ALA A 484 5.48 -4.27 1.21
CA ALA A 484 6.15 -3.10 0.65
C ALA A 484 7.17 -3.44 -0.47
N ALA A 485 8.07 -4.40 -0.20
CA ALA A 485 9.17 -4.72 -1.10
C ALA A 485 8.76 -5.64 -2.27
N VAL A 486 7.67 -6.41 -2.12
CA VAL A 486 7.31 -7.50 -3.05
C VAL A 486 6.05 -7.14 -3.83
N HIS A 487 4.88 -7.35 -3.22
CA HIS A 487 3.57 -7.10 -3.85
C HIS A 487 3.44 -5.66 -4.38
N MET A 488 3.74 -4.65 -3.57
CA MET A 488 3.61 -3.25 -4.00
C MET A 488 4.62 -2.91 -5.10
N PHE A 489 5.81 -3.53 -5.09
CA PHE A 489 6.79 -3.34 -6.16
C PHE A 489 6.26 -3.90 -7.49
N PHE A 490 5.76 -5.14 -7.48
CA PHE A 490 5.20 -5.76 -8.69
C PHE A 490 3.94 -5.05 -9.18
N ALA A 491 3.09 -4.59 -8.27
CA ALA A 491 1.92 -3.79 -8.62
C ALA A 491 2.29 -2.50 -9.37
N ARG A 492 3.32 -1.80 -8.89
CA ARG A 492 3.88 -0.61 -9.57
C ARG A 492 4.52 -0.98 -10.90
N PHE A 493 5.32 -2.03 -10.96
CA PHE A 493 5.92 -2.50 -12.21
C PHE A 493 4.86 -2.76 -13.30
N ILE A 494 3.80 -3.51 -12.99
CA ILE A 494 2.72 -3.80 -13.93
C ILE A 494 1.97 -2.51 -14.30
N ALA A 495 1.71 -1.59 -13.36
CA ALA A 495 1.08 -0.31 -13.67
C ALA A 495 1.90 0.52 -14.68
N TYR A 496 3.23 0.63 -14.49
CA TYR A 496 4.12 1.30 -15.44
C TYR A 496 4.10 0.62 -16.81
N PHE A 497 4.12 -0.70 -16.85
CA PHE A 497 4.03 -1.44 -18.10
C PHE A 497 2.70 -1.19 -18.84
N LEU A 498 1.58 -1.24 -18.13
CA LEU A 498 0.25 -0.98 -18.72
C LEU A 498 0.08 0.50 -19.13
N ASN A 499 0.73 1.44 -18.44
CA ASN A 499 0.80 2.84 -18.86
C ASN A 499 1.65 3.04 -20.13
N ASP A 500 2.78 2.32 -20.27
CA ASP A 500 3.56 2.31 -21.51
C ASP A 500 2.72 1.77 -22.70
N LEU A 501 1.77 0.85 -22.45
CA LEU A 501 0.77 0.37 -23.41
C LEU A 501 -0.43 1.30 -23.61
N LYS A 502 -0.49 2.43 -22.90
CA LYS A 502 -1.62 3.41 -22.93
C LYS A 502 -2.96 2.85 -22.44
N ILE A 503 -2.94 1.80 -21.62
CA ILE A 503 -4.15 1.24 -20.99
C ILE A 503 -4.51 2.02 -19.73
N LEU A 504 -3.52 2.43 -18.95
CA LEU A 504 -3.71 3.27 -17.76
C LEU A 504 -3.36 4.73 -18.05
N PRO A 505 -4.13 5.70 -17.54
CA PRO A 505 -3.82 7.12 -17.68
C PRO A 505 -2.59 7.54 -16.84
N GLU A 506 -2.41 6.91 -15.68
CA GLU A 506 -1.31 7.16 -14.75
C GLU A 506 -0.48 5.89 -14.55
N ASN A 507 0.77 6.06 -14.12
CA ASN A 507 1.74 4.97 -13.97
C ASN A 507 1.88 4.46 -12.52
N GLU A 508 1.44 5.21 -11.51
CA GLU A 508 1.41 4.76 -10.11
C GLU A 508 0.01 4.23 -9.76
N PRO A 509 -0.11 3.01 -9.18
CA PRO A 509 -1.42 2.42 -8.91
C PRO A 509 -2.07 2.92 -7.62
N PHE A 510 -1.31 3.45 -6.66
CA PHE A 510 -1.80 3.89 -5.35
C PHE A 510 -1.29 5.30 -5.01
N ILE A 511 -2.21 6.23 -4.71
CA ILE A 511 -1.85 7.59 -4.28
C ILE A 511 -1.33 7.56 -2.84
N ASP A 512 -2.14 7.01 -1.94
CA ASP A 512 -1.86 6.98 -0.51
C ASP A 512 -1.91 5.56 0.06
N LEU A 513 -1.23 5.36 1.18
CA LEU A 513 -1.05 4.07 1.83
C LEU A 513 -1.25 4.17 3.34
N ILE A 514 -2.12 3.31 3.85
CA ILE A 514 -2.24 3.03 5.28
C ILE A 514 -1.59 1.66 5.54
N PRO A 515 -0.28 1.62 5.89
CA PRO A 515 0.35 0.37 6.27
C PRO A 515 -0.25 -0.08 7.60
N GLN A 516 -0.73 -1.30 7.66
CA GLN A 516 -1.26 -1.92 8.86
C GLN A 516 -0.13 -2.58 9.64
N GLY A 517 -0.10 -2.33 10.95
CA GLY A 517 0.75 -3.04 11.88
C GLY A 517 0.19 -4.43 12.18
N ILE A 518 1.10 -5.40 12.34
CA ILE A 518 0.74 -6.81 12.56
C ILE A 518 -0.08 -6.97 13.86
N VAL A 519 -1.17 -7.75 13.80
CA VAL A 519 -1.85 -8.23 15.00
C VAL A 519 -1.18 -9.52 15.47
N ARG A 520 -0.68 -9.51 16.70
CA ARG A 520 0.07 -10.59 17.30
C ARG A 520 -0.81 -11.38 18.25
N GLY A 521 -0.74 -12.70 18.15
CA GLY A 521 -1.42 -13.64 19.04
C GLY A 521 -0.47 -14.10 20.15
N LYS A 522 -1.03 -14.36 21.32
CA LYS A 522 -0.30 -15.01 22.41
C LYS A 522 0.06 -16.43 21.97
N THR A 523 1.34 -16.75 22.00
CA THR A 523 1.93 -17.95 21.42
C THR A 523 2.66 -18.71 22.52
N PHE A 524 2.44 -20.02 22.56
CA PHE A 524 2.96 -20.90 23.59
C PHE A 524 3.94 -21.88 22.97
N ILE A 525 5.15 -21.94 23.51
CA ILE A 525 6.25 -22.75 22.99
C ILE A 525 6.77 -23.64 24.11
N GLU A 526 6.82 -24.94 23.87
CA GLU A 526 7.43 -25.89 24.79
C GLU A 526 8.96 -25.65 24.84
N LYS A 527 9.52 -25.31 26.01
CA LYS A 527 10.94 -24.91 26.13
C LYS A 527 11.92 -26.03 25.76
N SER A 528 11.54 -27.28 25.96
CA SER A 528 12.41 -28.44 25.72
C SER A 528 12.51 -28.82 24.23
N THR A 529 11.43 -28.61 23.46
CA THR A 529 11.34 -29.08 22.06
C THR A 529 11.23 -27.94 21.05
N GLY A 530 10.86 -26.73 21.48
CA GLY A 530 10.51 -25.62 20.60
C GLY A 530 9.14 -25.79 19.90
N LYS A 531 8.34 -26.78 20.29
CA LYS A 531 7.04 -27.07 19.66
C LYS A 531 5.99 -26.01 20.05
N TYR A 532 5.24 -25.53 19.07
CA TYR A 532 4.08 -24.67 19.29
C TYR A 532 2.90 -25.45 19.87
N LEU A 533 2.36 -24.96 20.99
CA LEU A 533 1.24 -25.56 21.72
C LEU A 533 -0.05 -24.75 21.51
N ARG A 534 -1.21 -25.41 21.61
CA ARG A 534 -2.49 -24.71 21.75
C ARG A 534 -2.69 -24.23 23.18
N ALA A 535 -3.48 -23.18 23.36
CA ALA A 535 -3.81 -22.68 24.70
C ALA A 535 -4.48 -23.75 25.58
N GLU A 536 -5.30 -24.62 24.98
CA GLU A 536 -6.02 -25.69 25.68
C GLU A 536 -5.12 -26.89 26.04
N GLU A 537 -3.92 -26.97 25.47
CA GLU A 537 -2.96 -28.06 25.71
C GLU A 537 -2.06 -27.79 26.94
N ILE A 538 -2.19 -26.63 27.59
CA ILE A 538 -1.32 -26.18 28.67
C ILE A 538 -2.02 -26.36 30.01
N ASN A 539 -1.48 -27.25 30.86
CA ASN A 539 -1.93 -27.36 32.25
C ASN A 539 -1.32 -26.24 33.10
N GLU A 540 -2.07 -25.72 34.09
CA GLU A 540 -1.58 -24.66 34.99
C GLU A 540 -0.28 -25.06 35.73
N ASN A 541 -0.09 -26.36 36.00
CA ASN A 541 1.10 -26.90 36.68
C ASN A 541 2.35 -27.01 35.77
N GLU A 542 2.21 -26.85 34.45
CA GLU A 542 3.30 -26.99 33.46
C GLU A 542 3.76 -25.64 32.89
N MET A 543 3.23 -24.54 33.42
CA MET A 543 3.46 -23.20 32.89
C MET A 543 4.94 -22.76 32.96
N ASP A 544 5.71 -23.31 33.91
CA ASP A 544 7.16 -23.08 34.01
C ASP A 544 7.96 -23.69 32.85
N GLN A 545 7.40 -24.70 32.17
CA GLN A 545 8.01 -25.40 31.03
C GLN A 545 7.61 -24.78 29.68
N VAL A 546 6.70 -23.80 29.69
CA VAL A 546 6.18 -23.15 28.49
C VAL A 546 6.70 -21.71 28.42
N GLU A 547 7.31 -21.35 27.29
CA GLU A 547 7.60 -19.97 26.96
C GLU A 547 6.36 -19.32 26.33
N THR A 548 6.01 -18.12 26.80
CA THR A 548 4.85 -17.37 26.32
C THR A 548 5.31 -16.05 25.69
N ILE A 549 5.11 -15.91 24.38
CA ILE A 549 5.49 -14.72 23.61
C ILE A 549 4.35 -14.23 22.72
N TYR A 550 4.45 -13.01 22.20
CA TYR A 550 3.53 -12.49 21.20
C TYR A 550 4.16 -12.51 19.81
N GLU A 551 3.57 -13.29 18.91
CA GLU A 551 4.04 -13.43 17.53
C GLU A 551 2.94 -13.14 16.51
N LYS A 552 3.31 -12.92 15.25
CA LYS A 552 2.35 -12.83 14.13
C LYS A 552 1.41 -14.03 14.17
N MET A 553 0.11 -13.77 14.05
CA MET A 553 -0.88 -14.85 14.01
C MET A 553 -0.66 -15.74 12.79
N SER A 554 -0.57 -17.04 13.00
CA SER A 554 -0.52 -18.04 11.94
C SER A 554 -1.14 -19.36 12.39
N LYS A 555 -1.56 -20.18 11.42
CA LYS A 555 -2.06 -21.52 11.71
C LYS A 555 -0.98 -22.44 12.29
N SER A 556 0.27 -22.31 11.82
CA SER A 556 1.40 -23.14 12.30
C SER A 556 1.78 -22.88 13.75
N LYS A 557 1.50 -21.67 14.25
CA LYS A 557 1.83 -21.25 15.63
C LYS A 557 0.68 -21.47 16.63
N ASN A 558 -0.47 -21.98 16.17
CA ASN A 558 -1.66 -22.20 17.00
C ASN A 558 -2.13 -20.95 17.79
N ASN A 559 -1.81 -19.74 17.32
CA ASN A 559 -2.04 -18.48 18.04
C ASN A 559 -3.08 -17.58 17.36
N GLY A 560 -3.77 -18.09 16.32
CA GLY A 560 -4.78 -17.36 15.57
C GLY A 560 -6.10 -17.28 16.33
N VAL A 561 -6.65 -16.06 16.45
CA VAL A 561 -7.95 -15.85 17.11
C VAL A 561 -9.06 -15.85 16.07
N ASP A 562 -10.01 -16.78 16.23
CA ASP A 562 -11.16 -16.96 15.32
C ASP A 562 -12.07 -15.74 15.34
N LEU A 563 -12.26 -15.12 14.17
CA LEU A 563 -13.12 -13.96 14.00
C LEU A 563 -14.57 -14.29 14.35
N ALA A 564 -15.08 -15.47 13.98
CA ALA A 564 -16.48 -15.82 14.21
C ALA A 564 -16.79 -15.91 15.72
N ALA A 565 -15.87 -16.46 16.50
CA ALA A 565 -16.01 -16.54 17.96
C ALA A 565 -16.03 -15.15 18.60
N ILE A 566 -15.19 -14.22 18.12
CA ILE A 566 -15.13 -12.84 18.64
C ILE A 566 -16.37 -12.03 18.25
N LEU A 567 -16.86 -12.16 17.02
CA LEU A 567 -18.13 -11.53 16.62
C LEU A 567 -19.30 -12.06 17.46
N GLU A 568 -19.29 -13.36 17.77
CA GLU A 568 -20.28 -13.97 18.65
C GLU A 568 -20.06 -13.60 20.12
N SER A 569 -18.87 -13.24 20.60
CA SER A 569 -18.71 -12.83 22.00
C SER A 569 -18.99 -11.33 22.20
N ASP A 570 -18.37 -10.49 21.39
CA ASP A 570 -18.24 -9.05 21.62
C ASP A 570 -19.22 -8.23 20.75
N GLY A 571 -19.68 -8.80 19.63
CA GLY A 571 -20.41 -8.08 18.59
C GLY A 571 -19.50 -7.33 17.62
N VAL A 572 -20.05 -6.95 16.48
CA VAL A 572 -19.39 -6.20 15.39
C VAL A 572 -18.80 -4.87 15.89
N ASP A 573 -19.60 -4.00 16.51
CA ASP A 573 -19.16 -2.64 16.82
C ASP A 573 -18.05 -2.64 17.89
N MET A 574 -18.16 -3.52 18.89
CA MET A 574 -17.14 -3.66 19.93
C MET A 574 -15.84 -4.24 19.36
N THR A 575 -15.93 -5.22 18.46
CA THR A 575 -14.77 -5.81 17.77
C THR A 575 -14.04 -4.75 16.95
N ARG A 576 -14.78 -3.91 16.21
CA ARG A 576 -14.21 -2.81 15.42
C ARG A 576 -13.47 -1.81 16.32
N LEU A 577 -14.10 -1.37 17.41
CA LEU A 577 -13.50 -0.42 18.35
C LEU A 577 -12.23 -0.96 18.99
N ARG A 578 -12.25 -2.22 19.43
CA ARG A 578 -11.07 -2.88 20.01
C ARG A 578 -9.87 -2.84 19.07
N LEU A 579 -10.11 -2.97 17.77
CA LEU A 579 -9.05 -2.92 16.76
C LEU A 579 -8.58 -1.51 16.41
N LEU A 580 -9.51 -0.55 16.34
CA LEU A 580 -9.20 0.83 15.95
C LEU A 580 -8.62 1.65 17.10
N GLU A 581 -8.94 1.33 18.35
CA GLU A 581 -8.47 2.07 19.54
C GLU A 581 -7.10 1.60 20.03
N ALA A 582 -6.85 0.28 19.99
CA ALA A 582 -5.71 -0.34 20.64
C ALA A 582 -4.34 0.24 20.23
N ALA A 583 -4.18 0.65 18.97
CA ALA A 583 -2.97 1.31 18.49
C ALA A 583 -3.24 2.12 17.22
N ALA A 584 -2.30 3.02 16.87
CA ALA A 584 -2.29 3.64 15.55
C ALA A 584 -2.28 2.57 14.45
N PRO A 585 -2.89 2.78 13.27
CA PRO A 585 -2.99 1.74 12.24
C PRO A 585 -1.67 1.07 11.87
N ARG A 586 -0.57 1.83 11.83
CA ARG A 586 0.79 1.36 11.53
C ARG A 586 1.43 0.54 12.65
N ALA A 587 1.00 0.72 13.90
CA ALA A 587 1.60 0.08 15.06
C ALA A 587 1.08 -1.35 15.27
N PRO A 588 1.92 -2.30 15.72
CA PRO A 588 1.46 -3.66 16.04
C PRO A 588 0.48 -3.65 17.22
N ILE A 589 -0.39 -4.66 17.29
CA ILE A 589 -1.30 -4.89 18.43
C ILE A 589 -1.02 -6.27 19.00
N ASN A 590 -0.80 -6.36 20.31
CA ASN A 590 -0.87 -7.62 21.04
C ASN A 590 -2.33 -7.91 21.39
N TRP A 591 -2.89 -8.93 20.76
CA TRP A 591 -4.30 -9.25 20.97
C TRP A 591 -4.50 -9.80 22.39
N GLY A 592 -5.50 -9.26 23.09
CA GLY A 592 -5.82 -9.65 24.47
C GLY A 592 -5.41 -8.64 25.53
N GLU A 593 -4.49 -7.72 25.22
CA GLU A 593 -3.97 -6.75 26.22
C GLU A 593 -4.84 -5.48 26.34
N SER A 594 -5.71 -5.22 25.36
CA SER A 594 -6.57 -4.02 25.37
C SER A 594 -7.73 -4.12 26.36
N ASP A 595 -7.82 -3.18 27.31
CA ASP A 595 -8.96 -3.06 28.23
C ASP A 595 -10.16 -2.36 27.55
N LEU A 596 -11.30 -3.05 27.51
CA LEU A 596 -12.53 -2.52 26.93
C LEU A 596 -13.30 -1.56 27.85
N LYS A 597 -12.95 -1.45 29.15
CA LYS A 597 -13.68 -0.62 30.12
C LYS A 597 -13.78 0.84 29.68
N GLY A 598 -12.71 1.40 29.10
CA GLY A 598 -12.69 2.79 28.63
C GLY A 598 -13.68 3.03 27.50
N ILE A 599 -13.65 2.17 26.48
CA ILE A 599 -14.51 2.25 25.30
C ILE A 599 -15.98 2.01 25.67
N LYS A 600 -16.27 1.02 26.52
CA LYS A 600 -17.64 0.77 27.00
C LYS A 600 -18.22 2.01 27.70
N LYS A 601 -17.44 2.61 28.61
CA LYS A 601 -17.81 3.86 29.27
C LYS A 601 -18.02 5.03 28.30
N LEU A 602 -17.24 5.11 27.22
CA LEU A 602 -17.44 6.12 26.18
C LEU A 602 -18.83 5.94 25.55
N LEU A 603 -19.14 4.75 25.06
CA LEU A 603 -20.42 4.45 24.41
C LEU A 603 -21.62 4.74 25.33
N ASP A 604 -21.54 4.29 26.58
CA ASP A 604 -22.59 4.50 27.57
C ASP A 604 -22.77 5.99 27.92
N ARG A 605 -21.68 6.78 27.93
CA ARG A 605 -21.76 8.24 28.11
C ARG A 605 -22.44 8.93 26.93
N ILE A 606 -22.13 8.55 25.69
CA ILE A 606 -22.78 9.12 24.51
C ILE A 606 -24.29 8.79 24.55
N ALA A 607 -24.63 7.54 24.90
CA ALA A 607 -26.02 7.14 25.07
C ALA A 607 -26.72 7.89 26.21
N THR A 608 -26.00 8.25 27.28
CA THR A 608 -26.57 9.02 28.40
C THR A 608 -26.92 10.42 27.95
N ILE A 609 -25.98 11.11 27.27
CA ILE A 609 -26.22 12.42 26.67
C ILE A 609 -27.44 12.38 25.74
N THR A 610 -27.50 11.36 24.88
CA THR A 610 -28.62 11.18 23.94
C THR A 610 -29.95 10.96 24.67
N SER A 611 -29.96 10.15 25.73
CA SER A 611 -31.17 9.84 26.51
C SER A 611 -31.67 11.06 27.28
N GLU A 612 -30.77 11.80 27.91
CA GLU A 612 -31.08 13.05 28.60
C GLU A 612 -31.59 14.12 27.62
N MET A 613 -31.03 14.17 26.41
CA MET A 613 -31.49 15.05 25.35
C MET A 613 -32.95 14.75 24.96
N VAL A 614 -33.25 13.47 24.66
CA VAL A 614 -34.62 13.03 24.33
C VAL A 614 -35.59 13.32 25.48
N ALA A 615 -35.18 13.11 26.73
CA ALA A 615 -36.01 13.38 27.91
C ALA A 615 -36.29 14.88 28.17
N ASN A 616 -35.49 15.78 27.60
CA ASN A 616 -35.62 17.23 27.76
C ASN A 616 -36.12 17.94 26.51
N GLN A 617 -36.36 17.21 25.42
CA GLN A 617 -36.84 17.77 24.17
C GLN A 617 -38.22 18.44 24.35
N GLY A 618 -38.35 19.67 23.84
CA GLY A 618 -39.59 20.45 23.92
C GLY A 618 -39.83 21.13 25.27
N LYS A 619 -38.93 20.97 26.25
CA LYS A 619 -39.02 21.71 27.52
C LYS A 619 -38.62 23.18 27.33
N PRO A 620 -39.21 24.11 28.10
CA PRO A 620 -38.83 25.53 28.03
C PRO A 620 -37.36 25.73 28.38
N PHE A 621 -36.63 26.45 27.52
CA PHE A 621 -35.23 26.81 27.75
C PHE A 621 -35.02 28.29 27.43
N LYS A 622 -34.04 28.91 28.08
CA LYS A 622 -33.61 30.28 27.82
C LYS A 622 -32.20 30.26 27.24
N SER A 623 -32.04 30.75 26.01
CA SER A 623 -30.73 30.82 25.36
C SER A 623 -29.81 31.82 26.08
N ASP A 624 -28.57 31.39 26.32
CA ASP A 624 -27.48 32.19 26.83
C ASP A 624 -26.36 32.20 25.79
N LYS A 625 -26.03 33.39 25.28
CA LYS A 625 -25.06 33.57 24.19
C LYS A 625 -23.69 32.97 24.52
N LYS A 626 -23.26 33.02 25.79
CA LYS A 626 -21.95 32.51 26.20
C LYS A 626 -21.91 30.99 26.11
N ILE A 627 -23.00 30.32 26.49
CA ILE A 627 -23.10 28.86 26.42
C ILE A 627 -23.20 28.41 24.96
N GLU A 628 -23.99 29.09 24.12
CA GLU A 628 -24.05 28.78 22.68
C GLU A 628 -22.68 28.91 22.03
N GLU A 629 -21.92 29.96 22.34
CA GLU A 629 -20.56 30.16 21.82
C GLU A 629 -19.60 29.06 22.31
N GLU A 630 -19.70 28.65 23.58
CA GLU A 630 -18.89 27.56 24.13
C GLU A 630 -19.16 26.22 23.41
N ILE A 631 -20.44 25.92 23.13
CA ILE A 631 -20.82 24.73 22.36
C ILE A 631 -20.25 24.81 20.95
N LYS A 632 -20.39 25.96 20.30
CA LYS A 632 -19.93 26.20 18.93
C LYS A 632 -18.41 26.11 18.78
N GLU A 633 -17.65 26.66 19.73
CA GLU A 633 -16.19 26.53 19.74
C GLU A 633 -15.76 25.06 19.90
N ALA A 634 -16.40 24.34 20.83
CA ALA A 634 -16.13 22.92 21.03
C ALA A 634 -16.47 22.10 19.77
N TYR A 635 -17.64 22.35 19.17
CA TYR A 635 -18.09 21.74 17.93
C TYR A 635 -17.03 21.87 16.82
N ASN A 636 -16.65 23.10 16.49
CA ASN A 636 -15.72 23.40 15.41
C ASN A 636 -14.34 22.78 15.66
N PHE A 637 -13.87 22.82 16.90
CA PHE A 637 -12.60 22.19 17.28
C PHE A 637 -12.64 20.67 17.03
N PHE A 638 -13.66 19.97 17.53
CA PHE A 638 -13.70 18.51 17.45
C PHE A 638 -14.01 18.00 16.04
N VAL A 639 -14.97 18.60 15.33
CA VAL A 639 -15.30 18.23 13.94
C VAL A 639 -14.07 18.33 13.04
N ARG A 640 -13.34 19.46 13.12
CA ARG A 640 -12.09 19.65 12.36
C ARG A 640 -11.05 18.59 12.72
N ASN A 641 -10.74 18.44 14.02
CA ASN A 641 -9.65 17.55 14.42
C ASN A 641 -9.94 16.07 14.17
N ILE A 642 -11.20 15.63 14.28
CA ILE A 642 -11.60 14.25 13.96
C ILE A 642 -11.45 14.01 12.46
N GLY A 643 -11.92 14.94 11.61
CA GLY A 643 -11.72 14.85 10.16
C GLY A 643 -10.24 14.79 9.76
N MET A 644 -9.37 15.58 10.42
CA MET A 644 -7.93 15.56 10.15
C MET A 644 -7.31 14.21 10.48
N CYS A 645 -7.72 13.61 11.59
CA CYS A 645 -7.24 12.31 12.01
C CYS A 645 -7.64 11.22 11.01
N LEU A 646 -8.84 11.28 10.44
CA LEU A 646 -9.35 10.28 9.50
C LEU A 646 -8.79 10.44 8.09
N GLU A 647 -8.64 11.67 7.60
CA GLU A 647 -8.31 11.92 6.19
C GLU A 647 -6.82 12.11 5.92
N VAL A 648 -6.13 12.84 6.80
CA VAL A 648 -4.75 13.30 6.55
C VAL A 648 -3.76 12.46 7.33
N LEU A 649 -4.06 12.19 8.61
CA LEU A 649 -3.14 11.48 9.49
C LEU A 649 -3.36 9.96 9.48
N HIS A 650 -4.53 9.51 9.04
CA HIS A 650 -5.00 8.13 9.13
C HIS A 650 -4.91 7.54 10.56
N LEU A 651 -5.06 8.38 11.59
CA LEU A 651 -4.97 8.02 13.01
C LEU A 651 -6.35 7.78 13.62
N HIS A 652 -6.92 6.60 13.34
CA HIS A 652 -8.24 6.19 13.82
C HIS A 652 -8.35 6.15 15.36
N ASN A 653 -7.31 5.68 16.04
CA ASN A 653 -7.22 5.68 17.52
C ASN A 653 -7.27 7.11 18.07
N THR A 654 -6.54 8.05 17.45
CA THR A 654 -6.56 9.46 17.84
C THR A 654 -7.91 10.10 17.55
N ALA A 655 -8.56 9.75 16.44
CA ALA A 655 -9.93 10.19 16.16
C ALA A 655 -10.92 9.74 17.25
N LEU A 656 -10.83 8.49 17.73
CA LEU A 656 -11.62 7.99 18.86
C LEU A 656 -11.32 8.76 20.17
N MET A 657 -10.05 9.06 20.44
CA MET A 657 -9.70 9.93 21.59
C MET A 657 -10.32 11.33 21.47
N ARG A 658 -10.42 11.88 20.25
CA ARG A 658 -11.09 13.16 20.00
C ARG A 658 -12.61 13.05 20.18
N ILE A 659 -13.25 11.95 19.77
CA ILE A 659 -14.66 11.67 20.08
C ILE A 659 -14.89 11.61 21.60
N GLN A 660 -13.99 10.96 22.34
CA GLN A 660 -14.06 10.95 23.81
C GLN A 660 -13.92 12.35 24.40
N GLY A 661 -13.02 13.18 23.86
CA GLY A 661 -12.89 14.58 24.23
C GLY A 661 -14.16 15.38 23.98
N PHE A 662 -14.77 15.20 22.81
CA PHE A 662 -16.01 15.89 22.45
C PHE A 662 -17.17 15.49 23.37
N THR A 663 -17.31 14.19 23.62
CA THR A 663 -18.28 13.64 24.58
C THR A 663 -18.12 14.24 25.97
N ASN A 664 -16.87 14.38 26.45
CA ASN A 664 -16.59 14.99 27.75
C ASN A 664 -16.88 16.49 27.79
N ALA A 665 -16.72 17.20 26.68
CA ALA A 665 -17.10 18.61 26.58
C ALA A 665 -18.63 18.76 26.65
N LEU A 666 -19.37 18.00 25.83
CA LEU A 666 -20.84 18.03 25.80
C LEU A 666 -21.47 17.63 27.13
N LYS A 667 -20.90 16.66 27.85
CA LYS A 667 -21.40 16.24 29.17
C LYS A 667 -21.41 17.36 30.23
N LYS A 668 -20.59 18.41 30.06
CA LYS A 668 -20.57 19.55 30.98
C LYS A 668 -21.69 20.55 30.73
N ILE A 669 -22.32 20.49 29.56
CA ILE A 669 -23.42 21.36 29.18
C ILE A 669 -24.73 20.75 29.69
N ASP A 670 -25.61 21.61 30.22
CA ASP A 670 -26.92 21.18 30.71
C ASP A 670 -27.73 20.53 29.56
N ALA A 671 -28.31 19.36 29.83
CA ALA A 671 -29.09 18.60 28.86
C ALA A 671 -30.24 19.41 28.23
N ILE A 672 -30.77 20.43 28.93
CA ILE A 672 -31.81 21.30 28.36
C ILE A 672 -31.30 22.15 27.19
N TYR A 673 -30.04 22.57 27.22
CA TYR A 673 -29.38 23.26 26.11
C TYR A 673 -29.11 22.29 24.97
N LEU A 674 -28.54 21.10 25.27
CA LEU A 674 -28.29 20.08 24.25
C LEU A 674 -29.58 19.67 23.51
N ALA A 675 -30.72 19.65 24.21
CA ALA A 675 -32.01 19.26 23.65
C ALA A 675 -32.73 20.35 22.85
N ASN A 676 -32.58 21.62 23.21
CA ASN A 676 -33.45 22.69 22.70
C ASN A 676 -32.69 23.82 21.99
N SER A 677 -31.40 24.01 22.29
CA SER A 677 -30.56 25.00 21.61
C SER A 677 -30.18 24.53 20.19
N PRO A 678 -30.04 25.43 19.21
CA PRO A 678 -29.57 25.05 17.87
C PRO A 678 -28.17 24.43 17.89
N GLU A 679 -27.22 25.05 18.59
CA GLU A 679 -25.82 24.59 18.67
C GLU A 679 -25.72 23.26 19.43
N GLY A 680 -26.44 23.14 20.54
CA GLY A 680 -26.49 21.92 21.35
C GLY A 680 -26.99 20.72 20.55
N ARG A 681 -28.10 20.89 19.82
CA ARG A 681 -28.65 19.83 18.96
C ARG A 681 -27.69 19.45 17.84
N ASN A 682 -27.13 20.44 17.14
CA ASN A 682 -26.16 20.21 16.07
C ASN A 682 -24.93 19.46 16.57
N ALA A 683 -24.43 19.80 17.76
CA ALA A 683 -23.27 19.16 18.35
C ALA A 683 -23.48 17.68 18.69
N VAL A 684 -24.62 17.33 19.31
CA VAL A 684 -24.94 15.93 19.64
C VAL A 684 -25.23 15.12 18.36
N GLN A 685 -25.97 15.69 17.40
CA GLN A 685 -26.20 15.07 16.09
C GLN A 685 -24.88 14.77 15.39
N SER A 686 -23.96 15.72 15.36
CA SER A 686 -22.66 15.57 14.71
C SER A 686 -21.76 14.57 15.44
N LEU A 687 -21.82 14.50 16.77
CA LEU A 687 -21.13 13.45 17.54
C LEU A 687 -21.59 12.06 17.11
N ILE A 688 -22.90 11.84 16.96
CA ILE A 688 -23.46 10.55 16.53
C ILE A 688 -23.12 10.24 15.06
N ILE A 689 -23.19 11.25 14.19
CA ILE A 689 -22.79 11.10 12.78
C ILE A 689 -21.31 10.71 12.67
N MET A 690 -20.42 11.31 13.45
CA MET A 690 -18.98 10.94 13.45
C MET A 690 -18.76 9.55 14.07
N LEU A 691 -19.51 9.18 15.10
CA LEU A 691 -19.43 7.86 15.75
C LEU A 691 -19.72 6.72 14.76
N GLN A 692 -20.61 6.92 13.79
CA GLN A 692 -21.03 5.87 12.85
C GLN A 692 -19.88 5.28 12.00
N VAL A 693 -18.78 6.03 11.83
CA VAL A 693 -17.57 5.55 11.15
C VAL A 693 -16.96 4.37 11.91
N PHE A 694 -17.04 4.40 13.23
CA PHE A 694 -16.48 3.41 14.14
C PHE A 694 -17.52 2.36 14.56
N CYS A 695 -18.72 2.82 14.95
CA CYS A 695 -19.80 2.02 15.53
C CYS A 695 -21.11 2.25 14.76
N PRO A 696 -21.26 1.71 13.55
CA PRO A 696 -22.43 1.99 12.71
C PRO A 696 -23.76 1.57 13.35
N ASN A 697 -23.80 0.47 14.10
CA ASN A 697 -25.03 -0.05 14.69
C ASN A 697 -25.46 0.77 15.90
N ILE A 698 -24.52 1.07 16.81
CA ILE A 698 -24.79 1.92 17.96
C ILE A 698 -25.18 3.33 17.50
N ALA A 699 -24.46 3.92 16.54
CA ALA A 699 -24.79 5.25 16.03
C ALA A 699 -26.20 5.29 15.40
N ALA A 700 -26.62 4.23 14.70
CA ALA A 700 -27.96 4.14 14.15
C ALA A 700 -29.04 4.10 15.24
N GLU A 701 -28.81 3.34 16.32
CA GLU A 701 -29.72 3.31 17.49
C GLU A 701 -29.85 4.68 18.15
N LEU A 702 -28.72 5.33 18.45
CA LEU A 702 -28.68 6.66 19.08
C LEU A 702 -29.38 7.70 18.20
N TRP A 703 -29.11 7.67 16.89
CA TRP A 703 -29.71 8.59 15.92
C TRP A 703 -31.22 8.41 15.84
N ALA A 704 -31.70 7.17 15.73
CA ALA A 704 -33.13 6.89 15.62
C ALA A 704 -33.89 7.24 16.90
N GLY A 705 -33.29 7.06 18.08
CA GLY A 705 -33.87 7.49 19.36
C GLY A 705 -34.03 9.01 19.47
N MET A 706 -33.14 9.77 18.83
CA MET A 706 -33.07 11.23 18.93
C MET A 706 -33.77 11.97 17.76
N CYS A 707 -33.72 11.43 16.55
CA CYS A 707 -34.18 12.06 15.31
C CYS A 707 -34.94 11.06 14.41
N PRO A 708 -36.03 10.44 14.91
CA PRO A 708 -36.72 9.35 14.21
C PRO A 708 -37.33 9.77 12.87
N GLU A 709 -37.53 11.08 12.63
CA GLU A 709 -38.08 11.65 11.40
C GLU A 709 -37.04 11.99 10.31
N GLN A 710 -35.74 11.91 10.60
CA GLN A 710 -34.67 12.42 9.71
C GLN A 710 -34.00 11.36 8.84
N GLY A 711 -34.60 10.18 8.72
CA GLY A 711 -34.00 9.06 8.01
C GLY A 711 -32.79 8.49 8.74
N LEU A 712 -32.08 7.55 8.11
CA LEU A 712 -30.98 6.81 8.75
C LEU A 712 -29.76 7.70 8.98
N VAL A 713 -28.97 7.37 10.01
CA VAL A 713 -27.69 8.05 10.29
C VAL A 713 -26.73 7.94 9.09
N SER A 714 -26.80 6.83 8.35
CA SER A 714 -26.01 6.57 7.14
C SER A 714 -26.38 7.47 5.96
N GLN A 715 -27.53 8.14 6.02
CA GLN A 715 -28.00 9.11 5.01
C GLN A 715 -27.58 10.55 5.32
N GLN A 716 -27.03 10.80 6.50
CA GLN A 716 -26.57 12.13 6.88
C GLN A 716 -25.22 12.43 6.24
N SER A 717 -24.93 13.73 6.09
CA SER A 717 -23.61 14.19 5.62
C SER A 717 -22.65 14.32 6.80
N TRP A 718 -21.36 14.22 6.52
CA TRP A 718 -20.30 14.51 7.50
C TRP A 718 -20.45 15.95 8.02
N PRO A 719 -20.33 16.19 9.33
CA PRO A 719 -20.46 17.54 9.88
C PRO A 719 -19.38 18.47 9.33
N LEU A 720 -19.77 19.71 9.05
CA LEU A 720 -18.87 20.73 8.52
C LEU A 720 -18.47 21.69 9.63
N VAL A 721 -17.23 22.16 9.57
CA VAL A 721 -16.77 23.28 10.39
C VAL A 721 -17.49 24.54 9.94
N ASP A 722 -17.99 25.34 10.88
CA ASP A 722 -18.77 26.54 10.58
C ASP A 722 -18.00 27.54 9.72
N PHE A 723 -18.71 28.27 8.89
CA PHE A 723 -18.13 29.27 7.98
C PHE A 723 -17.38 30.39 8.74
N ASP A 724 -17.80 30.72 9.95
CA ASP A 724 -17.14 31.73 10.79
C ASP A 724 -16.09 31.16 11.74
N ALA A 725 -15.83 29.85 11.69
CA ALA A 725 -14.74 29.26 12.44
C ALA A 725 -13.39 29.68 11.86
N LYS A 726 -12.37 29.70 12.74
CA LYS A 726 -11.01 30.02 12.32
C LYS A 726 -10.28 28.80 11.76
N ILE A 727 -9.74 28.94 10.55
CA ILE A 727 -8.91 27.93 9.87
C ILE A 727 -7.48 28.45 9.64
N GLU A 728 -6.55 27.57 9.29
CA GLU A 728 -5.16 27.95 9.04
C GLU A 728 -4.95 28.33 7.56
N PHE A 729 -4.24 29.43 7.30
CA PHE A 729 -3.69 29.77 5.99
C PHE A 729 -2.20 29.49 5.99
N LEU A 730 -1.76 28.42 5.32
CA LEU A 730 -0.38 27.98 5.30
C LEU A 730 0.36 28.54 4.09
N LEU A 731 1.54 29.10 4.30
CA LEU A 731 2.51 29.36 3.23
C LEU A 731 3.59 28.29 3.27
N ILE A 732 3.78 27.59 2.16
CA ILE A 732 4.87 26.62 1.96
C ILE A 732 5.74 27.11 0.80
N VAL A 733 7.05 27.21 1.00
CA VAL A 733 8.00 27.63 -0.04
C VAL A 733 9.11 26.58 -0.17
N ASP A 734 9.27 25.98 -1.36
CA ASP A 734 10.21 24.87 -1.64
C ASP A 734 10.15 23.72 -0.59
N GLY A 735 8.95 23.47 -0.06
CA GLY A 735 8.66 22.45 0.95
C GLY A 735 8.87 22.87 2.40
N VAL A 736 9.20 24.14 2.67
CA VAL A 736 9.39 24.69 4.02
C VAL A 736 8.16 25.49 4.44
N SER A 737 7.64 25.25 5.65
CA SER A 737 6.53 26.03 6.23
C SER A 737 7.03 27.42 6.63
N CYS A 738 6.46 28.47 6.02
CA CYS A 738 6.91 29.85 6.14
C CYS A 738 5.89 30.77 6.83
N GLY A 739 4.72 30.24 7.20
CA GLY A 739 3.69 30.98 7.92
C GLY A 739 2.42 30.15 8.09
N ARG A 740 1.69 30.39 9.18
CA ARG A 740 0.40 29.76 9.51
C ARG A 740 -0.57 30.69 10.27
N PRO A 741 -0.89 31.88 9.75
CA PRO A 741 -1.94 32.73 10.30
C PRO A 741 -3.29 32.00 10.38
N SER A 742 -4.12 32.44 11.31
CA SER A 742 -5.46 31.89 11.53
C SER A 742 -6.49 32.92 11.12
N LEU A 743 -7.38 32.54 10.19
CA LEU A 743 -8.35 33.39 9.54
C LEU A 743 -9.75 32.82 9.68
N ASP A 744 -10.76 33.70 9.67
CA ASP A 744 -12.15 33.26 9.50
C ASP A 744 -12.31 32.55 8.15
N ARG A 745 -12.91 31.36 8.17
CA ARG A 745 -13.10 30.51 6.99
C ARG A 745 -13.79 31.23 5.82
N ARG A 746 -14.81 32.07 6.11
CA ARG A 746 -15.49 32.96 5.13
C ARG A 746 -14.57 33.86 4.32
N ASN A 747 -13.40 34.21 4.86
CA ASN A 747 -12.53 35.21 4.27
C ASN A 747 -11.48 34.60 3.34
N ILE A 748 -11.43 33.27 3.21
CA ILE A 748 -10.40 32.61 2.41
C ILE A 748 -10.91 31.40 1.63
N GLU A 749 -11.89 30.67 2.16
CA GLU A 749 -12.50 29.58 1.39
C GLU A 749 -13.44 30.11 0.31
N GLY A 750 -13.34 29.53 -0.89
CA GLY A 750 -14.11 29.95 -2.06
C GLY A 750 -13.46 31.09 -2.85
N PHE A 751 -12.31 31.60 -2.41
CA PHE A 751 -11.54 32.59 -3.16
C PHE A 751 -10.76 31.91 -4.28
N GLU A 752 -10.65 32.61 -5.41
CA GLU A 752 -9.84 32.15 -6.55
C GLU A 752 -8.34 32.24 -6.23
N ASN A 753 -7.52 31.49 -6.97
CA ASN A 753 -6.08 31.41 -6.73
C ASN A 753 -5.39 32.79 -6.69
N ASP A 754 -5.82 33.71 -7.55
CA ASP A 754 -5.28 35.07 -7.62
C ASP A 754 -5.66 35.91 -6.39
N GLU A 755 -6.86 35.71 -5.84
CA GLU A 755 -7.30 36.40 -4.64
C GLU A 755 -6.54 35.92 -3.40
N ILE A 756 -6.31 34.61 -3.29
CA ILE A 756 -5.49 34.00 -2.24
C ILE A 756 -4.04 34.50 -2.34
N TRP A 757 -3.50 34.60 -3.56
CA TRP A 757 -2.17 35.16 -3.78
C TRP A 757 -2.09 36.62 -3.36
N ARG A 758 -3.08 37.45 -3.74
CA ARG A 758 -3.15 38.85 -3.33
C ARG A 758 -3.21 38.99 -1.82
N MET A 759 -4.05 38.20 -1.15
CA MET A 759 -4.17 38.18 0.31
C MET A 759 -2.86 37.80 0.98
N ALA A 760 -2.15 36.80 0.46
CA ALA A 760 -0.83 36.43 0.97
C ALA A 760 0.18 37.58 0.83
N LYS A 761 0.23 38.22 -0.33
CA LYS A 761 1.21 39.27 -0.63
C LYS A 761 0.94 40.59 0.11
N GLU A 762 -0.32 40.95 0.28
CA GLU A 762 -0.72 42.25 0.86
C GLU A 762 -0.95 42.18 2.37
N ASN A 763 -1.42 41.04 2.88
CA ASN A 763 -1.81 40.89 4.28
C ASN A 763 -0.98 39.82 5.00
N GLU A 764 -1.46 38.58 4.99
CA GLU A 764 -1.13 37.54 5.97
C GLU A 764 0.31 36.99 5.89
N HIS A 765 0.90 37.03 4.69
CA HIS A 765 2.27 36.56 4.43
C HIS A 765 3.18 37.65 3.84
N SER A 766 2.71 38.89 3.87
CA SER A 766 3.33 40.05 3.21
C SER A 766 4.79 40.24 3.60
N GLU A 767 5.09 40.14 4.90
CA GLU A 767 6.43 40.35 5.45
C GLU A 767 7.44 39.31 4.96
N PHE A 768 7.05 38.03 4.95
CA PHE A 768 7.89 36.94 4.44
C PHE A 768 8.12 37.08 2.93
N LEU A 769 7.05 37.32 2.16
CA LEU A 769 7.14 37.43 0.71
C LEU A 769 7.96 38.64 0.26
N ARG A 770 7.88 39.77 0.99
CA ARG A 770 8.74 40.93 0.77
C ARG A 770 10.21 40.60 0.98
N LEU A 771 10.56 39.96 2.10
CA LEU A 771 11.95 39.55 2.38
C LEU A 771 12.47 38.55 1.34
N LEU A 772 11.59 37.68 0.83
CA LEU A 772 11.94 36.73 -0.23
C LEU A 772 12.27 37.46 -1.55
N GLU A 773 11.47 38.46 -1.93
CA GLU A 773 11.74 39.32 -3.09
C GLU A 773 13.02 40.16 -2.90
N GLU A 774 13.26 40.71 -1.70
CA GLU A 774 14.48 41.48 -1.37
C GLU A 774 15.77 40.64 -1.46
N ASN A 775 15.68 39.31 -1.26
CA ASN A 775 16.79 38.38 -1.44
C ASN A 775 16.98 37.93 -2.91
N GLY A 776 16.27 38.54 -3.87
CA GLY A 776 16.45 38.30 -5.30
C GLY A 776 15.93 36.95 -5.79
N VAL A 777 15.11 36.27 -4.99
CA VAL A 777 14.57 34.94 -5.33
C VAL A 777 13.34 35.09 -6.21
N THR A 778 13.30 34.36 -7.33
CA THR A 778 12.17 34.39 -8.27
C THR A 778 11.21 33.24 -8.00
N ILE A 779 9.91 33.52 -7.93
CA ILE A 779 8.86 32.50 -7.81
C ILE A 779 8.56 31.93 -9.20
N GLU A 780 8.77 30.64 -9.37
CA GLU A 780 8.52 29.92 -10.63
C GLU A 780 7.05 29.45 -10.73
N LYS A 781 6.52 28.88 -9.64
CA LYS A 781 5.17 28.30 -9.62
C LYS A 781 4.43 28.61 -8.32
N LYS A 782 3.15 28.92 -8.46
CA LYS A 782 2.20 29.10 -7.37
C LYS A 782 1.13 28.02 -7.46
N THR A 783 0.85 27.35 -6.36
CA THR A 783 -0.21 26.33 -6.30
C THR A 783 -1.00 26.56 -5.02
N VAL A 784 -2.31 26.69 -5.13
CA VAL A 784 -3.20 26.72 -3.97
C VAL A 784 -3.85 25.35 -3.84
N THR A 785 -3.85 24.83 -2.62
CA THR A 785 -4.67 23.69 -2.25
C THR A 785 -5.52 24.07 -1.04
N SER A 786 -6.76 23.63 -1.00
CA SER A 786 -7.65 23.90 0.13
C SER A 786 -8.37 22.63 0.53
N ARG A 787 -8.64 22.51 1.84
CA ARG A 787 -9.59 21.54 2.36
C ARG A 787 -10.61 22.29 3.19
N ASN A 788 -11.83 22.33 2.69
CA ASN A 788 -12.92 23.09 3.30
C ASN A 788 -13.14 22.70 4.76
N GLY A 789 -13.04 23.67 5.66
CA GLY A 789 -13.14 23.55 7.12
C GLY A 789 -11.81 23.33 7.83
N PHE A 790 -10.70 23.17 7.11
CA PHE A 790 -9.41 22.77 7.68
C PHE A 790 -8.35 23.83 7.50
N HIS A 791 -7.91 24.00 6.26
CA HIS A 791 -6.85 24.91 5.90
C HIS A 791 -6.88 25.26 4.42
N VAL A 792 -6.25 26.38 4.11
CA VAL A 792 -5.86 26.77 2.76
C VAL A 792 -4.34 26.83 2.75
N THR A 793 -3.70 26.24 1.75
CA THR A 793 -2.25 26.19 1.61
C THR A 793 -1.85 26.84 0.29
N LEU A 794 -1.07 27.91 0.38
CA LEU A 794 -0.36 28.50 -0.75
C LEU A 794 1.05 27.90 -0.81
N SER A 795 1.33 27.14 -1.86
CA SER A 795 2.64 26.54 -2.13
C SER A 795 3.36 27.29 -3.24
N LEU A 796 4.59 27.73 -2.96
CA LEU A 796 5.48 28.41 -3.90
C LEU A 796 6.68 27.52 -4.21
N ASN A 797 6.96 27.31 -5.49
CA ASN A 797 8.25 26.78 -5.94
C ASN A 797 9.09 27.93 -6.48
N LEU A 798 10.35 27.97 -6.06
CA LEU A 798 11.29 29.01 -6.43
C LEU A 798 12.16 28.54 -7.58
N ALA A 799 12.55 29.46 -8.46
CA ALA A 799 13.54 29.19 -9.49
C ALA A 799 14.93 28.95 -8.87
N GLY A 800 15.79 28.21 -9.56
CA GLY A 800 17.19 28.02 -9.17
C GLY A 800 17.46 26.81 -8.27
N ASN A 801 18.56 26.89 -7.50
CA ASN A 801 19.02 25.77 -6.68
C ASN A 801 18.22 25.67 -5.36
N LYS A 802 17.53 24.55 -5.16
CA LYS A 802 16.69 24.32 -3.96
C LYS A 802 17.46 24.38 -2.64
N GLU A 803 18.73 23.97 -2.61
CA GLU A 803 19.52 23.97 -1.39
C GLU A 803 19.93 25.39 -0.99
N GLU A 804 20.25 26.23 -1.96
CA GLU A 804 20.49 27.67 -1.75
C GLU A 804 19.21 28.40 -1.33
N ASN A 805 18.09 28.14 -2.01
CA ASN A 805 16.79 28.68 -1.67
C ASN A 805 16.39 28.35 -0.23
N ARG A 806 16.62 27.10 0.22
CA ARG A 806 16.35 26.68 1.61
C ARG A 806 17.18 27.45 2.63
N LYS A 807 18.44 27.76 2.33
CA LYS A 807 19.29 28.60 3.22
C LYS A 807 18.72 30.02 3.33
N ILE A 808 18.30 30.61 2.21
CA ILE A 808 17.68 31.95 2.19
C ILE A 808 16.39 31.95 3.02
N ILE A 809 15.51 30.96 2.80
CA ILE A 809 14.26 30.80 3.57
C ILE A 809 14.56 30.70 5.07
N GLY A 810 15.54 29.88 5.46
CA GLY A 810 15.95 29.73 6.86
C GLY A 810 16.35 31.06 7.50
N ASN A 811 17.20 31.84 6.84
CA ASN A 811 17.64 33.16 7.32
C ASN A 811 16.49 34.16 7.48
N ILE A 812 15.53 34.15 6.55
CA ILE A 812 14.33 34.99 6.62
C ILE A 812 13.49 34.61 7.85
N LEU A 813 13.26 33.31 8.07
CA LEU A 813 12.47 32.82 9.20
C LEU A 813 13.12 33.16 10.55
N ASP A 814 14.43 33.02 10.66
CA ASP A 814 15.19 33.39 11.86
C ASP A 814 15.05 34.90 12.17
N THR A 815 15.11 35.73 11.13
CA THR A 815 14.93 37.19 11.24
C THR A 815 13.53 37.53 11.76
N LEU A 816 12.49 36.98 11.13
CA LEU A 816 11.09 37.19 11.54
C LEU A 816 10.82 36.69 12.97
N GLN A 817 11.41 35.55 13.36
CA GLN A 817 11.26 35.01 14.70
C GLN A 817 11.94 35.90 15.76
N ALA A 818 13.13 36.44 15.46
CA ALA A 818 13.82 37.38 16.33
C ALA A 818 13.02 38.67 16.55
N GLU A 819 12.36 39.19 15.50
CA GLU A 819 11.51 40.37 15.59
C GLU A 819 10.23 40.13 16.40
N ARG A 820 9.55 38.98 16.20
CA ARG A 820 8.41 38.58 17.03
C ARG A 820 8.77 38.51 18.51
N ARG A 821 9.90 37.88 18.85
CA ARG A 821 10.39 37.82 20.25
C ARG A 821 10.65 39.21 20.83
N LYS A 822 11.15 40.16 20.04
CA LYS A 822 11.33 41.56 20.47
C LYS A 822 9.99 42.27 20.70
N LYS A 823 9.00 42.09 19.82
CA LYS A 823 7.64 42.64 19.96
C LYS A 823 6.92 42.08 21.19
N GLU A 824 6.97 40.77 21.41
CA GLU A 824 6.37 40.11 22.58
C GLU A 824 6.99 40.60 23.90
N LYS A 825 8.32 40.75 23.96
CA LYS A 825 8.99 41.33 25.12
C LYS A 825 8.55 42.78 25.40
N LYS A 826 8.33 43.59 24.36
CA LYS A 826 7.79 44.97 24.49
C LYS A 826 6.34 44.98 24.99
N ILE A 827 5.48 44.10 24.47
CA ILE A 827 4.08 43.98 24.90
C ILE A 827 3.99 43.49 26.35
N LYS A 828 4.80 42.49 26.72
CA LYS A 828 4.86 41.97 28.09
C LYS A 828 5.34 43.05 29.08
N LYS A 829 6.35 43.85 28.71
CA LYS A 829 6.77 45.02 29.48
C LYS A 829 5.68 46.09 29.61
N LYS A 830 4.91 46.37 28.55
CA LYS A 830 3.77 47.31 28.60
C LYS A 830 2.62 46.81 29.49
N LYS A 831 2.29 45.51 29.44
CA LYS A 831 1.28 44.89 30.32
C LYS A 831 1.67 44.90 31.79
N ILE A 832 2.96 44.69 32.10
CA ILE A 832 3.50 44.76 33.47
C ILE A 832 3.54 46.21 33.97
N ALA A 833 3.67 47.19 33.08
CA ALA A 833 3.62 48.62 33.44
C ALA A 833 2.19 49.20 33.51
N SER A 834 1.16 48.44 33.10
CA SER A 834 -0.26 48.82 33.16
C SER A 834 -1.06 48.08 34.25
N VAL A 835 -0.40 47.20 34.98
CA VAL A 835 -0.85 46.58 36.24
C VAL A 835 -0.07 47.28 37.35
#